data_AF-A0A200PQD1-F1
#
_entry.id   AF-A0A200PQD1-F1
#
_cell.length_a   1.000
_cell.length_b   1.000
_cell.length_c   1.000
_cell.angle_alpha   90.00
_cell.angle_beta   90.00
_cell.angle_gamma   90.00
#
_symmetry.space_group_name_H-M   'P 1'
#
loop_
_entity.id
_entity.type
_entity.pdbx_description
1 polymer ?
#
loop_
_entity_poly.entity_id
_entity_poly.type
_entity_poly.pdbx_seq_one_letter_code
_entity_poly.pdbx_strand_id
1 'polypeptide(L)'
;MATKLSTFFVGNGWRGLSCNNPNGRIPIPSIRLIGTSCKMRQKNFSSPNKRQQVKKVPPERLTISDSFQPNDDESTETKDAPADIISSSPEITPLGENVQPDDDERTETKDAPADIISSSPEITPLSENVQPNADENTESQNAAEDDVSSSEKERTSDDEVDVTFVDKNINLAYFDGSTLLGDAMSLTKNVDGGEQLSNVRLNDLIGMIRNAEKNILLINQARVRALEDLDKIVTEKLSLQGEINTLEMRLAETDARIKVAAQEKIRAELLEDQLEKLKNELSERGVTEGNYIDLTENEKELLNKEAFMSQNSRFHSLSEELRSLRKENIFLKDDIQKLKEELSNVKETDERVLTLENERSSLNAALKDLQSKLVVAQEDVVKLSNLKFECKDLWDKIGSLQRLLDKTTKQADQAISVLQQNNELRKKVDRLEESLEEANVYRLSSEKLQKYNELMQQKIQILEERLQRSDQEIHSHVQLYQESVMEFQDILNSLKEESKRRALDEPVDDLPWVFWSRLLLMVDGWFLEKKISSDDANLLREMVWKRDGRIRNAYMDCKDKNESEIVATFLKLISSETCTGLHIIHIAAEMAPVAKVGGLGDVVSGLSKALQKKGHLVEVVLPKYDCMQNERIGDMRALDLVLESYFDGRLYKNKVWVGTVEGLPVYFIEPLHPAKFFWRGQFYGEHDDFKRFSYFSRAALELLLQAGKKPDIIHCHDWQTAFVAPLYWDLYAPKGLNSARICFTCHNFEYQGTSNASELGSCGLDVSQLNRPDRMQDNSAHDRVNPVKGAVVFSNIVTTVSPTYAQEVRTAEGGRGLHSTLNSHSKKFVGILNGIDTDAWDPSTDTFLKVQYSVDDLQGKAENKEALRKHLKLSSADAMQPLVGCITRLVPQKGVHLIRHAIYRTLELGGQFVLLGSSPVPHIQREFEDIANHFQNHPNVRLILKYDEALSHSIYAASDMFIIPSIFEPCGLTQMIAMRFGSVPIARKTGGLNDSVFDVDDDSIPIQFRNGFTFVTPDEQGLNSALDRAFNLYTKNNQTWQQLVQRNMKIDFSWDSSASQYIELYEKSVARARAANRA
;
A
#
# COMPACT_ATOMS: atom_id res chain seq x y z
N MET A 1 -4.25 -53.88 47.70
CA MET A 1 -5.48 -53.08 47.85
C MET A 1 -5.10 -51.61 48.01
N ALA A 2 -6.09 -50.72 48.10
CA ALA A 2 -5.98 -49.35 48.58
C ALA A 2 -5.51 -49.33 50.07
N THR A 3 -5.29 -48.21 50.78
CA THR A 3 -6.03 -46.93 50.72
C THR A 3 -5.21 -45.74 51.24
N LYS A 4 -5.60 -44.53 50.81
CA LYS A 4 -5.21 -43.25 51.42
C LYS A 4 -5.60 -43.19 52.91
N LEU A 5 -4.81 -42.53 53.76
CA LEU A 5 -5.12 -41.16 54.22
C LEU A 5 -4.01 -40.56 55.11
N SER A 6 -4.04 -39.24 55.24
CA SER A 6 -3.06 -38.34 55.90
C SER A 6 -2.98 -38.48 57.42
N THR A 7 -1.84 -38.08 58.03
CA THR A 7 -1.80 -37.02 59.08
C THR A 7 -0.37 -36.62 59.56
N PHE A 8 -0.26 -35.36 60.04
CA PHE A 8 0.58 -34.83 61.13
C PHE A 8 2.09 -34.48 61.00
N PHE A 9 2.35 -33.16 61.15
CA PHE A 9 3.18 -32.47 62.18
C PHE A 9 4.66 -32.84 62.49
N VAL A 10 5.49 -31.77 62.59
CA VAL A 10 6.82 -31.64 63.27
C VAL A 10 7.93 -32.61 62.81
N GLY A 11 9.17 -32.21 62.52
CA GLY A 11 9.88 -30.94 62.76
C GLY A 11 11.21 -31.21 63.47
N ASN A 12 12.13 -30.24 63.47
CA ASN A 12 13.54 -30.35 63.88
C ASN A 12 14.40 -31.25 62.96
N GLY A 13 15.39 -30.66 62.30
CA GLY A 13 16.52 -31.38 61.69
C GLY A 13 17.81 -31.15 62.49
N TRP A 14 18.95 -31.66 62.00
CA TRP A 14 20.27 -31.30 62.52
C TRP A 14 21.31 -31.13 61.42
N ARG A 15 22.35 -30.37 61.79
CA ARG A 15 23.61 -30.17 61.08
C ARG A 15 24.30 -31.54 60.90
N GLY A 16 25.07 -31.83 59.86
CA GLY A 16 25.71 -30.95 58.89
C GLY A 16 27.23 -30.92 59.14
N LEU A 17 28.02 -31.44 58.19
CA LEU A 17 29.48 -31.46 58.26
C LEU A 17 30.09 -31.49 56.85
N SER A 18 31.20 -30.77 56.66
CA SER A 18 31.94 -30.66 55.40
C SER A 18 33.33 -31.29 55.55
N CYS A 19 33.82 -31.97 54.51
CA CYS A 19 35.23 -32.32 54.33
C CYS A 19 35.59 -32.33 52.84
N ASN A 20 36.81 -31.90 52.51
CA ASN A 20 37.34 -31.79 51.14
C ASN A 20 38.54 -32.72 50.91
N ASN A 21 38.69 -33.23 49.67
CA ASN A 21 39.94 -33.69 49.03
C ASN A 21 40.66 -34.94 49.64
N PRO A 22 41.69 -35.52 48.97
CA PRO A 22 41.74 -35.92 47.54
C PRO A 22 42.44 -37.30 47.29
N ASN A 23 42.42 -37.80 46.04
CA ASN A 23 43.29 -38.87 45.45
C ASN A 23 43.23 -40.32 46.02
N GLY A 24 43.26 -41.37 45.16
CA GLY A 24 43.63 -42.73 45.66
C GLY A 24 43.19 -44.08 45.01
N ARG A 25 42.89 -44.19 43.71
CA ARG A 25 42.90 -45.45 42.87
C ARG A 25 42.76 -46.89 43.49
N ILE A 26 41.81 -47.68 42.93
CA ILE A 26 41.88 -49.14 42.57
C ILE A 26 41.75 -50.18 43.74
N PRO A 27 41.20 -51.44 43.61
CA PRO A 27 40.66 -52.22 42.46
C PRO A 27 39.21 -52.80 42.59
N ILE A 28 38.80 -53.57 41.56
CA ILE A 28 37.56 -54.37 41.35
C ILE A 28 37.60 -55.73 42.12
N PRO A 29 36.44 -56.41 42.36
CA PRO A 29 35.92 -57.45 41.44
C PRO A 29 34.35 -57.59 41.39
N SER A 30 33.69 -58.29 40.45
CA SER A 30 33.98 -58.70 39.05
C SER A 30 32.75 -59.39 38.39
N ILE A 31 32.83 -59.73 37.08
CA ILE A 31 32.01 -60.72 36.31
C ILE A 31 30.56 -60.31 35.91
N ARG A 32 30.09 -60.46 34.65
CA ARG A 32 30.75 -60.53 33.31
C ARG A 32 29.69 -60.58 32.18
N LEU A 33 29.93 -59.90 31.05
CA LEU A 33 29.95 -60.48 29.68
C LEU A 33 30.40 -59.42 28.64
N ILE A 34 31.18 -59.84 27.64
CA ILE A 34 31.98 -59.02 26.68
C ILE A 34 32.13 -59.87 25.39
N GLY A 35 32.23 -59.35 24.15
CA GLY A 35 32.26 -57.96 23.63
C GLY A 35 33.22 -57.82 22.42
N THR A 36 33.51 -56.58 21.97
CA THR A 36 34.63 -56.15 21.06
C THR A 36 34.59 -56.64 19.58
N SER A 37 35.30 -56.11 18.56
CA SER A 37 36.37 -55.08 18.39
C SER A 37 36.22 -54.44 16.97
N CYS A 38 36.26 -53.13 16.70
CA CYS A 38 37.33 -52.11 16.68
C CYS A 38 38.37 -52.15 15.51
N LYS A 39 38.43 -51.03 14.75
CA LYS A 39 39.51 -50.46 13.87
C LYS A 39 40.27 -51.33 12.83
N MET A 40 40.36 -50.81 11.59
CA MET A 40 41.63 -50.80 10.80
C MET A 40 41.63 -49.74 9.67
N ARG A 41 42.81 -49.45 9.07
CA ARG A 41 42.98 -48.52 7.92
C ARG A 41 44.22 -48.91 7.08
N GLN A 42 44.13 -48.76 5.74
CA GLN A 42 45.18 -48.84 4.69
C GLN A 42 45.67 -50.22 4.17
N LYS A 43 45.49 -50.43 2.84
CA LYS A 43 46.44 -50.89 1.79
C LYS A 43 47.10 -52.31 1.90
N ASN A 44 47.42 -53.05 0.82
CA ASN A 44 47.58 -52.71 -0.61
C ASN A 44 47.56 -53.94 -1.59
N PHE A 45 47.32 -53.68 -2.90
CA PHE A 45 47.74 -54.40 -4.14
C PHE A 45 47.18 -55.75 -4.70
N SER A 46 46.81 -55.68 -6.00
CA SER A 46 46.98 -56.60 -7.17
C SER A 46 46.22 -57.96 -7.36
N SER A 47 45.30 -57.99 -8.35
CA SER A 47 45.29 -58.68 -9.69
C SER A 47 45.78 -60.15 -9.87
N PRO A 48 45.43 -60.93 -10.95
CA PRO A 48 44.85 -60.53 -12.27
C PRO A 48 43.79 -61.49 -12.94
N ASN A 49 43.46 -61.21 -14.22
CA ASN A 49 42.86 -62.07 -15.29
C ASN A 49 41.33 -62.40 -15.31
N LYS A 50 40.71 -62.83 -16.44
CA LYS A 50 40.72 -62.35 -17.87
C LYS A 50 39.71 -63.12 -18.77
N ARG A 51 38.80 -62.44 -19.48
CA ARG A 51 38.10 -62.76 -20.78
C ARG A 51 36.97 -61.73 -20.95
N GLN A 52 36.84 -60.83 -21.96
CA GLN A 52 37.08 -60.83 -23.42
C GLN A 52 36.17 -61.78 -24.22
N GLN A 53 35.52 -61.40 -25.33
CA GLN A 53 35.49 -60.16 -26.16
C GLN A 53 34.03 -59.96 -26.73
N VAL A 54 33.57 -58.96 -27.49
CA VAL A 54 34.06 -58.23 -28.70
C VAL A 54 33.40 -56.82 -28.78
N LYS A 55 33.98 -55.86 -29.54
CA LYS A 55 33.34 -54.57 -29.94
C LYS A 55 32.84 -54.58 -31.39
N LYS A 56 31.75 -53.86 -31.71
CA LYS A 56 31.60 -53.03 -32.95
C LYS A 56 30.43 -52.03 -32.86
N VAL A 57 30.34 -51.14 -33.87
CA VAL A 57 29.66 -49.80 -33.93
C VAL A 57 29.46 -49.48 -35.44
N PRO A 58 28.61 -48.53 -35.94
CA PRO A 58 27.25 -48.03 -35.62
C PRO A 58 26.27 -48.53 -36.76
N PRO A 59 25.27 -47.82 -37.35
CA PRO A 59 24.48 -46.60 -37.03
C PRO A 59 22.93 -46.69 -37.25
N GLU A 60 22.23 -45.56 -37.09
CA GLU A 60 21.06 -45.02 -37.83
C GLU A 60 19.77 -45.81 -38.21
N ARG A 61 18.64 -45.09 -38.05
CA ARG A 61 17.44 -44.95 -38.93
C ARG A 61 16.27 -45.98 -38.97
N LEU A 62 15.09 -45.40 -38.69
CA LEU A 62 13.81 -45.39 -39.46
C LEU A 62 12.93 -46.66 -39.61
N THR A 63 11.66 -46.48 -39.19
CA THR A 63 10.37 -46.87 -39.84
C THR A 63 10.14 -48.27 -40.40
N ILE A 64 8.99 -48.86 -40.07
CA ILE A 64 7.80 -48.97 -40.98
C ILE A 64 6.57 -49.39 -40.15
N SER A 65 5.36 -49.21 -40.70
CA SER A 65 4.06 -49.40 -40.06
C SER A 65 3.39 -50.76 -40.38
N ASP A 66 2.22 -50.98 -39.78
CA ASP A 66 1.11 -51.87 -40.19
C ASP A 66 1.32 -53.40 -40.20
N SER A 67 0.51 -54.12 -39.40
CA SER A 67 -0.65 -54.91 -39.90
C SER A 67 -1.19 -55.94 -38.86
N PHE A 68 -2.35 -56.54 -39.16
CA PHE A 68 -3.07 -57.61 -38.43
C PHE A 68 -3.74 -57.19 -37.10
N GLN A 69 -5.08 -57.10 -36.94
CA GLN A 69 -6.25 -57.96 -37.31
C GLN A 69 -6.35 -59.27 -36.46
N PRO A 70 -7.56 -59.87 -36.24
CA PRO A 70 -8.11 -59.96 -34.88
C PRO A 70 -8.75 -61.33 -34.52
N ASN A 71 -9.62 -61.31 -33.49
CA ASN A 71 -10.57 -62.33 -33.00
C ASN A 71 -10.03 -63.47 -32.12
N ASP A 72 -10.78 -63.74 -31.04
CA ASP A 72 -11.29 -65.06 -30.65
C ASP A 72 -12.58 -64.86 -29.79
N ASP A 73 -13.48 -65.84 -29.77
CA ASP A 73 -14.87 -65.75 -29.26
C ASP A 73 -15.12 -66.42 -27.89
N GLU A 74 -16.25 -66.11 -27.23
CA GLU A 74 -17.16 -67.16 -26.66
C GLU A 74 -18.54 -66.66 -26.15
N SER A 75 -19.65 -67.17 -26.75
CA SER A 75 -20.97 -67.48 -26.14
C SER A 75 -21.92 -66.35 -25.61
N THR A 76 -23.27 -66.38 -25.69
CA THR A 76 -24.27 -67.24 -26.41
C THR A 76 -25.72 -66.63 -26.42
N GLU A 77 -26.47 -66.82 -27.52
CA GLU A 77 -27.96 -66.97 -27.67
C GLU A 77 -28.98 -65.83 -27.30
N THR A 78 -30.16 -65.63 -27.94
CA THR A 78 -30.77 -66.07 -29.24
C THR A 78 -31.96 -65.18 -29.73
N LYS A 79 -32.23 -65.20 -31.06
CA LYS A 79 -33.48 -64.89 -31.83
C LYS A 79 -33.90 -63.41 -32.03
N ASP A 80 -34.16 -62.85 -33.22
CA ASP A 80 -34.82 -63.25 -34.52
C ASP A 80 -36.30 -62.79 -34.61
N ALA A 81 -36.87 -62.22 -35.69
CA ALA A 81 -36.49 -62.12 -37.12
C ALA A 81 -37.04 -60.80 -37.82
N PRO A 82 -37.22 -60.63 -39.17
CA PRO A 82 -36.47 -59.59 -39.92
C PRO A 82 -37.25 -58.71 -40.95
N ALA A 83 -36.56 -57.73 -41.59
CA ALA A 83 -36.75 -57.29 -43.01
C ALA A 83 -35.74 -56.17 -43.47
N ASP A 84 -34.93 -56.43 -44.51
CA ASP A 84 -34.78 -55.73 -45.81
C ASP A 84 -34.79 -54.17 -45.92
N ILE A 85 -34.03 -53.43 -46.79
CA ILE A 85 -32.96 -53.73 -47.80
C ILE A 85 -32.32 -52.38 -48.33
N ILE A 86 -31.02 -52.32 -48.70
CA ILE A 86 -30.30 -51.49 -49.76
C ILE A 86 -30.54 -49.94 -49.85
N SER A 87 -29.59 -49.00 -50.12
CA SER A 87 -28.10 -48.96 -50.25
C SER A 87 -27.54 -47.51 -50.41
N SER A 88 -26.19 -47.38 -50.51
CA SER A 88 -25.39 -46.40 -51.30
C SER A 88 -25.16 -44.93 -50.89
N SER A 89 -23.92 -44.47 -51.13
CA SER A 89 -23.26 -43.15 -50.93
C SER A 89 -23.05 -42.42 -52.29
N PRO A 90 -22.22 -41.34 -52.49
CA PRO A 90 -21.72 -40.24 -51.63
C PRO A 90 -21.71 -38.82 -52.34
N GLU A 91 -20.99 -37.83 -51.77
CA GLU A 91 -20.27 -36.68 -52.40
C GLU A 91 -20.96 -35.52 -53.21
N ILE A 92 -21.14 -34.36 -52.52
CA ILE A 92 -20.63 -32.98 -52.79
C ILE A 92 -20.81 -32.29 -54.20
N THR A 93 -21.60 -31.18 -54.21
CA THR A 93 -21.61 -29.97 -55.13
C THR A 93 -22.08 -30.10 -56.61
N PRO A 94 -22.39 -29.00 -57.36
CA PRO A 94 -22.70 -27.58 -57.00
C PRO A 94 -23.96 -26.95 -57.71
N LEU A 95 -24.27 -25.67 -57.38
CA LEU A 95 -24.86 -24.58 -58.24
C LEU A 95 -26.20 -24.75 -59.01
N GLY A 96 -27.07 -23.71 -59.00
CA GLY A 96 -27.94 -23.39 -60.16
C GLY A 96 -29.35 -22.77 -59.91
N GLU A 97 -29.47 -21.45 -60.12
CA GLU A 97 -30.62 -20.66 -60.63
C GLU A 97 -32.07 -20.77 -60.09
N ASN A 98 -32.56 -19.62 -59.59
CA ASN A 98 -33.85 -18.92 -59.86
C ASN A 98 -35.21 -19.65 -59.98
N VAL A 99 -36.23 -19.10 -59.28
CA VAL A 99 -37.45 -18.52 -59.90
C VAL A 99 -38.26 -17.70 -58.86
N GLN A 100 -38.97 -16.66 -59.33
CA GLN A 100 -39.87 -15.72 -58.62
C GLN A 100 -41.36 -16.15 -58.82
N PRO A 101 -42.46 -15.42 -58.48
CA PRO A 101 -42.63 -14.08 -57.87
C PRO A 101 -43.79 -14.02 -56.80
N ASP A 102 -44.45 -12.86 -56.70
CA ASP A 102 -45.86 -12.60 -56.32
C ASP A 102 -46.26 -12.36 -54.83
N ASP A 103 -46.25 -11.06 -54.48
CA ASP A 103 -47.42 -10.18 -54.21
C ASP A 103 -48.29 -10.20 -52.92
N ASP A 104 -48.73 -8.95 -52.59
CA ASP A 104 -50.03 -8.51 -52.03
C ASP A 104 -50.49 -8.87 -50.59
N GLU A 105 -51.25 -8.02 -49.87
CA GLU A 105 -51.47 -6.54 -49.87
C GLU A 105 -52.25 -6.18 -48.55
N ARG A 106 -52.69 -4.91 -48.38
CA ARG A 106 -53.95 -4.49 -47.66
C ARG A 106 -54.04 -4.59 -46.11
N THR A 107 -54.74 -3.70 -45.37
CA THR A 107 -55.23 -2.30 -45.58
C THR A 107 -55.74 -1.67 -44.26
N GLU A 108 -55.98 -0.34 -44.27
CA GLU A 108 -57.00 0.39 -43.44
C GLU A 108 -56.83 0.45 -41.90
N THR A 109 -57.40 1.38 -41.12
CA THR A 109 -57.99 2.74 -41.30
C THR A 109 -57.72 3.52 -39.98
N LYS A 110 -57.30 4.80 -39.92
CA LYS A 110 -57.90 6.12 -40.26
C LYS A 110 -58.76 6.80 -39.15
N ASP A 111 -58.49 8.11 -38.98
CA ASP A 111 -59.36 9.22 -38.52
C ASP A 111 -59.88 9.31 -37.06
N ALA A 112 -59.16 10.09 -36.21
CA ALA A 112 -59.54 11.37 -35.51
C ALA A 112 -60.95 11.59 -34.86
N PRO A 113 -61.22 12.67 -34.05
CA PRO A 113 -60.39 13.83 -33.65
C PRO A 113 -60.45 14.29 -32.14
N ALA A 114 -59.54 15.23 -31.77
CA ALA A 114 -59.65 16.47 -30.95
C ALA A 114 -60.59 16.60 -29.69
N ASP A 115 -60.37 17.47 -28.69
CA ASP A 115 -59.48 18.65 -28.57
C ASP A 115 -59.29 19.17 -27.10
N ILE A 116 -58.50 20.26 -26.93
CA ILE A 116 -58.53 21.33 -25.89
C ILE A 116 -57.58 21.29 -24.65
N ILE A 117 -56.51 22.11 -24.77
CA ILE A 117 -55.85 23.02 -23.79
C ILE A 117 -55.10 22.46 -22.56
N SER A 118 -53.76 22.54 -22.57
CA SER A 118 -52.98 23.57 -21.82
C SER A 118 -51.48 23.56 -22.20
N SER A 119 -50.73 24.58 -21.76
CA SER A 119 -49.47 25.07 -22.36
C SER A 119 -48.15 24.38 -21.95
N SER A 120 -47.25 24.31 -22.93
CA SER A 120 -45.76 24.27 -22.89
C SER A 120 -45.11 25.24 -21.86
N PRO A 121 -43.80 25.13 -21.51
CA PRO A 121 -42.72 24.49 -22.26
C PRO A 121 -41.81 23.48 -21.52
N GLU A 122 -40.86 22.93 -22.28
CA GLU A 122 -39.97 21.82 -21.93
C GLU A 122 -38.71 22.24 -21.16
N ILE A 123 -37.97 21.26 -20.59
CA ILE A 123 -36.64 20.83 -21.08
C ILE A 123 -36.12 19.61 -20.27
N THR A 124 -35.67 18.59 -21.00
CA THR A 124 -34.88 17.40 -20.59
C THR A 124 -34.10 16.93 -21.85
N PRO A 125 -33.00 16.12 -21.80
CA PRO A 125 -32.62 15.18 -20.73
C PRO A 125 -31.10 14.98 -20.42
N LEU A 126 -30.85 14.18 -19.37
CA LEU A 126 -29.81 13.15 -19.11
C LEU A 126 -28.47 13.04 -19.90
N SER A 127 -27.41 12.75 -19.12
CA SER A 127 -26.27 11.81 -19.40
C SER A 127 -25.21 12.22 -20.46
N GLU A 128 -23.97 11.71 -20.53
CA GLU A 128 -23.34 10.47 -19.98
C GLU A 128 -21.85 10.63 -19.51
N ASN A 129 -21.27 9.48 -19.12
CA ASN A 129 -19.87 8.98 -18.99
C ASN A 129 -18.77 9.56 -19.96
N VAL A 130 -17.43 9.32 -19.91
CA VAL A 130 -16.52 8.45 -19.09
C VAL A 130 -15.04 8.98 -19.08
N GLN A 131 -14.09 8.21 -18.49
CA GLN A 131 -12.59 8.30 -18.49
C GLN A 131 -11.94 8.09 -19.91
N PRO A 132 -10.59 7.89 -20.16
CA PRO A 132 -9.38 7.81 -19.30
C PRO A 132 -8.04 8.43 -19.86
N ASN A 133 -6.91 8.25 -19.12
CA ASN A 133 -5.48 8.00 -19.50
C ASN A 133 -4.74 8.86 -20.58
N ALA A 134 -3.52 9.41 -20.36
CA ALA A 134 -2.15 8.78 -20.33
C ALA A 134 -1.60 8.44 -21.75
N ASP A 135 -0.31 8.56 -22.12
CA ASP A 135 0.99 8.87 -21.48
C ASP A 135 1.92 9.62 -22.49
N GLU A 136 3.04 10.22 -22.07
CA GLU A 136 4.41 9.92 -22.61
C GLU A 136 5.55 10.79 -22.00
N ASN A 137 6.80 10.40 -22.24
CA ASN A 137 8.03 11.03 -21.73
C ASN A 137 8.82 11.72 -22.85
N THR A 138 9.57 12.80 -22.55
CA THR A 138 11.01 12.90 -22.93
C THR A 138 11.76 14.08 -22.29
N GLU A 139 13.10 13.90 -22.23
CA GLU A 139 14.22 14.84 -22.38
C GLU A 139 13.99 16.37 -22.58
N SER A 140 14.92 17.28 -22.24
CA SER A 140 16.12 17.26 -21.36
C SER A 140 16.75 18.68 -21.25
N GLN A 141 17.82 18.82 -20.45
CA GLN A 141 18.91 19.83 -20.55
C GLN A 141 18.69 21.33 -20.19
N ASN A 142 19.49 21.73 -19.20
CA ASN A 142 20.37 22.92 -19.15
C ASN A 142 19.85 24.34 -18.85
N ALA A 143 20.70 25.05 -18.08
CA ALA A 143 20.80 26.50 -17.85
C ALA A 143 19.63 27.18 -17.08
N ALA A 144 19.87 28.22 -16.25
CA ALA A 144 21.08 28.67 -15.55
C ALA A 144 20.67 29.63 -14.40
N GLU A 145 21.65 30.03 -13.58
CA GLU A 145 21.91 31.38 -13.01
C GLU A 145 20.75 32.43 -13.04
N ASP A 146 20.43 33.16 -11.96
CA ASP A 146 21.15 33.39 -10.70
C ASP A 146 20.23 33.97 -9.59
N ASP A 147 20.81 34.26 -8.42
CA ASP A 147 20.44 35.25 -7.37
C ASP A 147 19.06 35.97 -7.40
N VAL A 148 18.41 36.26 -6.25
CA VAL A 148 18.95 37.15 -5.18
C VAL A 148 18.50 36.75 -3.77
N SER A 149 19.43 36.96 -2.83
CA SER A 149 19.32 36.83 -1.38
C SER A 149 18.49 37.99 -0.73
N SER A 150 17.51 37.74 0.15
CA SER A 150 17.63 37.57 1.62
C SER A 150 17.28 38.81 2.46
N SER A 151 17.07 38.60 3.78
CA SER A 151 17.08 39.61 4.88
C SER A 151 15.87 40.59 4.96
N GLU A 152 15.41 41.05 6.13
CA GLU A 152 15.75 40.65 7.51
C GLU A 152 14.63 40.89 8.56
N LYS A 153 14.84 40.24 9.71
CA LYS A 153 14.20 40.31 11.06
C LYS A 153 13.46 41.60 11.45
N GLU A 154 12.48 41.42 12.34
CA GLU A 154 12.44 42.18 13.60
C GLU A 154 12.03 41.27 14.80
N ARG A 155 11.96 41.81 16.04
CA ARG A 155 11.89 41.02 17.30
C ARG A 155 10.89 41.58 18.33
N THR A 156 10.14 40.67 18.95
CA THR A 156 9.71 40.64 20.38
C THR A 156 9.42 39.16 20.69
N SER A 157 9.91 38.48 21.73
CA SER A 157 9.84 38.70 23.19
C SER A 157 8.42 38.72 23.74
N ASP A 158 8.04 37.63 24.41
CA ASP A 158 7.61 37.61 25.83
C ASP A 158 7.56 36.15 26.33
N ASP A 159 7.32 35.94 27.63
CA ASP A 159 7.60 34.71 28.38
C ASP A 159 6.38 33.77 28.60
N GLU A 160 6.64 32.60 29.19
CA GLU A 160 5.69 31.68 29.87
C GLU A 160 4.56 31.01 29.04
N VAL A 161 4.06 29.81 29.37
CA VAL A 161 4.65 28.60 29.99
C VAL A 161 3.78 27.41 29.56
N ASP A 162 4.36 26.20 29.46
CA ASP A 162 3.63 24.98 29.13
C ASP A 162 2.87 24.40 30.34
N VAL A 163 1.62 23.97 30.14
CA VAL A 163 1.02 22.71 30.63
C VAL A 163 -0.40 22.59 30.08
N THR A 164 -0.64 21.59 29.24
CA THR A 164 -1.97 20.96 29.12
C THR A 164 -2.09 19.83 30.14
N PHE A 165 -3.30 19.61 30.67
CA PHE A 165 -3.67 18.29 31.18
C PHE A 165 -5.16 18.06 30.93
N VAL A 166 -5.48 16.95 30.26
CA VAL A 166 -6.86 16.54 29.99
C VAL A 166 -7.40 15.80 31.22
N ASP A 167 -8.46 16.35 31.83
CA ASP A 167 -9.32 15.63 32.77
C ASP A 167 -10.27 14.74 31.96
N LYS A 168 -10.27 13.43 32.21
CA LYS A 168 -11.40 12.56 31.90
C LYS A 168 -11.72 11.62 33.06
N ASN A 169 -12.40 12.19 34.04
CA ASN A 169 -13.59 11.52 34.57
C ASN A 169 -14.57 11.20 33.43
N ILE A 170 -15.27 10.06 33.54
CA ILE A 170 -16.65 9.88 33.06
C ILE A 170 -17.42 9.33 34.27
N ASN A 171 -18.72 9.61 34.35
CA ASN A 171 -19.53 9.10 35.46
C ASN A 171 -20.96 8.74 35.05
N LEU A 172 -21.52 7.76 35.76
CA LEU A 172 -22.81 7.12 35.45
C LEU A 172 -24.01 8.01 35.82
N ALA A 173 -25.13 7.79 35.12
CA ALA A 173 -26.43 8.35 35.47
C ALA A 173 -27.31 7.34 36.21
N TYR A 174 -28.15 7.88 37.09
CA TYR A 174 -29.45 7.41 37.58
C TYR A 174 -30.03 6.10 37.02
N PHE A 175 -30.63 5.31 37.92
CA PHE A 175 -32.05 5.02 37.76
C PHE A 175 -32.81 5.06 39.10
N ASP A 176 -34.13 5.20 39.01
CA ASP A 176 -35.08 5.44 40.11
C ASP A 176 -35.64 4.15 40.71
N GLY A 177 -36.26 4.22 41.90
CA GLY A 177 -36.89 3.09 42.57
C GLY A 177 -37.71 3.46 43.80
N SER A 178 -39.05 3.38 43.69
CA SER A 178 -39.97 3.57 44.80
C SER A 178 -41.01 2.45 44.93
N THR A 179 -41.11 1.85 46.12
CA THR A 179 -42.30 1.11 46.61
C THR A 179 -42.23 0.96 48.14
N LEU A 180 -43.35 0.63 48.79
CA LEU A 180 -43.59 0.80 50.24
C LEU A 180 -43.98 -0.50 50.97
N LEU A 181 -44.10 -0.40 52.31
CA LEU A 181 -44.35 -1.45 53.33
C LEU A 181 -43.16 -2.41 53.51
N GLY A 182 -42.86 -2.95 54.70
CA GLY A 182 -43.57 -3.06 55.99
C GLY A 182 -43.24 -4.45 56.57
N ASP A 183 -43.33 -4.77 57.87
CA ASP A 183 -43.74 -4.06 59.08
C ASP A 183 -43.03 -4.73 60.28
N ALA A 184 -42.76 -4.03 61.39
CA ALA A 184 -41.99 -4.59 62.51
C ALA A 184 -42.16 -3.85 63.86
N MET A 185 -43.14 -4.26 64.68
CA MET A 185 -43.13 -3.93 66.12
C MET A 185 -43.78 -5.00 67.01
N SER A 186 -42.97 -5.71 67.79
CA SER A 186 -43.01 -5.70 69.28
C SER A 186 -42.34 -6.91 69.92
N LEU A 187 -41.54 -6.67 70.97
CA LEU A 187 -41.59 -7.35 72.29
C LEU A 187 -40.60 -6.66 73.25
N THR A 188 -40.65 -7.00 74.54
CA THR A 188 -40.28 -6.05 75.63
C THR A 188 -39.33 -6.62 76.70
N LYS A 189 -38.36 -5.80 77.16
CA LYS A 189 -37.75 -5.73 78.53
C LYS A 189 -37.14 -7.03 79.12
N ASN A 190 -35.98 -7.09 79.77
CA ASN A 190 -34.83 -6.22 80.14
C ASN A 190 -33.57 -7.16 80.15
N VAL A 191 -32.37 -6.95 80.71
CA VAL A 191 -31.74 -5.99 81.67
C VAL A 191 -30.24 -5.87 81.32
N ASP A 192 -29.53 -4.89 81.93
CA ASP A 192 -28.08 -4.61 81.80
C ASP A 192 -27.59 -4.20 80.39
N GLY A 193 -26.52 -3.40 80.26
CA GLY A 193 -25.75 -2.74 81.32
C GLY A 193 -24.48 -2.04 80.83
N GLY A 194 -24.62 -0.83 80.26
CA GLY A 194 -23.51 0.00 79.79
C GLY A 194 -23.31 0.06 78.27
N GLU A 195 -22.46 0.99 77.83
CA GLU A 195 -21.85 1.08 76.49
C GLU A 195 -22.76 0.94 75.23
N GLN A 196 -23.65 1.91 74.97
CA GLN A 196 -24.27 2.00 73.63
C GLN A 196 -24.68 3.41 73.12
N LEU A 197 -24.09 4.49 73.66
CA LEU A 197 -24.44 5.89 73.29
C LEU A 197 -23.44 6.62 72.36
N SER A 198 -22.32 5.99 72.00
CA SER A 198 -21.30 6.57 71.09
C SER A 198 -21.58 6.25 69.61
N ASN A 199 -21.89 4.99 69.28
CA ASN A 199 -21.98 4.51 67.89
C ASN A 199 -23.06 5.19 67.04
N VAL A 200 -24.15 5.67 67.66
CA VAL A 200 -25.26 6.32 66.92
C VAL A 200 -24.78 7.60 66.24
N ARG A 201 -24.15 8.52 67.01
CA ARG A 201 -23.61 9.77 66.46
C ARG A 201 -22.50 9.56 65.44
N LEU A 202 -21.69 8.51 65.60
CA LEU A 202 -20.64 8.19 64.63
C LEU A 202 -21.24 7.71 63.30
N ASN A 203 -22.28 6.87 63.34
CA ASN A 203 -22.99 6.42 62.14
C ASN A 203 -23.74 7.57 61.45
N ASP A 204 -24.38 8.47 62.21
CA ASP A 204 -25.03 9.67 61.67
C ASP A 204 -24.01 10.58 60.96
N LEU A 205 -22.84 10.80 61.58
CA LEU A 205 -21.76 11.62 61.00
C LEU A 205 -21.17 10.96 59.74
N ILE A 206 -20.93 9.65 59.75
CA ILE A 206 -20.50 8.89 58.57
C ILE A 206 -21.56 8.95 57.45
N GLY A 207 -22.85 8.92 57.81
CA GLY A 207 -23.95 9.11 56.85
C GLY A 207 -23.96 10.51 56.23
N MET A 208 -23.73 11.55 57.03
CA MET A 208 -23.60 12.93 56.53
C MET A 208 -22.37 13.11 55.65
N ILE A 209 -21.21 12.55 56.03
CA ILE A 209 -19.98 12.59 55.23
C ILE A 209 -20.20 11.88 53.89
N ARG A 210 -20.75 10.66 53.88
CA ARG A 210 -21.05 9.93 52.64
C ARG A 210 -22.05 10.65 51.72
N ASN A 211 -23.02 11.36 52.28
CA ASN A 211 -23.93 12.20 51.50
C ASN A 211 -23.23 13.46 50.95
N ALA A 212 -22.32 14.07 51.71
CA ALA A 212 -21.50 15.18 51.22
C ALA A 212 -20.54 14.73 50.11
N GLU A 213 -19.84 13.61 50.29
CA GLU A 213 -19.01 12.96 49.27
C GLU A 213 -19.82 12.64 48.01
N LYS A 214 -21.02 12.05 48.16
CA LYS A 214 -21.91 11.74 47.03
C LYS A 214 -22.39 13.01 46.30
N ASN A 215 -22.69 14.09 47.02
CA ASN A 215 -23.12 15.36 46.41
C ASN A 215 -21.96 16.08 45.71
N ILE A 216 -20.77 16.12 46.33
CA ILE A 216 -19.54 16.67 45.70
C ILE A 216 -19.18 15.86 44.46
N LEU A 217 -19.30 14.52 44.53
CA LEU A 217 -19.15 13.66 43.37
C LEU A 217 -20.16 14.05 42.28
N LEU A 218 -21.47 14.04 42.55
CA LEU A 218 -22.53 14.41 41.59
C LEU A 218 -22.31 15.78 40.93
N ILE A 219 -21.87 16.79 41.68
CA ILE A 219 -21.54 18.12 41.14
C ILE A 219 -20.32 18.04 40.21
N ASN A 220 -19.27 17.31 40.60
CA ASN A 220 -18.13 17.06 39.71
C ASN A 220 -18.55 16.25 38.47
N GLN A 221 -19.47 15.27 38.58
CA GLN A 221 -20.01 14.54 37.42
C GLN A 221 -20.70 15.48 36.42
N ALA A 222 -21.53 16.40 36.91
CA ALA A 222 -22.22 17.39 36.09
C ALA A 222 -21.23 18.35 35.42
N ARG A 223 -20.24 18.86 36.19
CA ARG A 223 -19.19 19.74 35.68
C ARG A 223 -18.35 19.06 34.60
N VAL A 224 -18.01 17.79 34.77
CA VAL A 224 -17.27 16.98 33.80
C VAL A 224 -18.07 16.78 32.52
N ARG A 225 -19.32 16.29 32.60
CA ARG A 225 -20.13 16.03 31.40
C ARG A 225 -20.29 17.26 30.51
N ALA A 226 -20.62 18.42 31.10
CA ALA A 226 -20.80 19.64 30.31
C ALA A 226 -19.46 20.31 29.88
N LEU A 227 -18.30 19.84 30.39
CA LEU A 227 -16.99 20.11 29.79
C LEU A 227 -16.70 19.17 28.61
N GLU A 228 -17.08 17.89 28.70
CA GLU A 228 -17.01 16.94 27.58
C GLU A 228 -17.95 17.33 26.42
N ASP A 229 -19.16 17.81 26.72
CA ASP A 229 -20.08 18.36 25.71
C ASP A 229 -19.52 19.64 25.07
N LEU A 230 -18.85 20.51 25.83
CA LEU A 230 -18.21 21.71 25.30
C LEU A 230 -17.01 21.37 24.40
N ASP A 231 -16.14 20.45 24.83
CA ASP A 231 -15.02 19.92 24.04
C ASP A 231 -15.49 19.26 22.73
N LYS A 232 -16.61 18.53 22.79
CA LYS A 232 -17.27 17.94 21.61
C LYS A 232 -17.80 18.99 20.63
N ILE A 233 -18.40 20.09 21.12
CA ILE A 233 -18.87 21.18 20.24
C ILE A 233 -17.66 21.94 19.64
N VAL A 234 -16.59 22.16 20.42
CA VAL A 234 -15.35 22.79 19.94
C VAL A 234 -14.62 21.93 18.90
N THR A 235 -14.55 20.62 19.09
CA THR A 235 -13.96 19.69 18.10
C THR A 235 -14.82 19.56 16.84
N GLU A 236 -16.16 19.60 16.93
CA GLU A 236 -17.02 19.73 15.76
C GLU A 236 -16.76 21.06 15.01
N LYS A 237 -16.64 22.18 15.74
CA LYS A 237 -16.30 23.49 15.15
C LYS A 237 -14.96 23.45 14.40
N LEU A 238 -13.92 22.89 14.99
CA LEU A 238 -12.60 22.76 14.37
C LEU A 238 -12.63 21.87 13.12
N SER A 239 -13.41 20.79 13.13
CA SER A 239 -13.64 19.94 11.95
C SER A 239 -14.35 20.68 10.82
N LEU A 240 -15.41 21.44 11.14
CA LEU A 240 -16.14 22.26 10.17
C LEU A 240 -15.25 23.35 9.54
N GLN A 241 -14.42 24.02 10.34
CA GLN A 241 -13.43 24.99 9.84
C GLN A 241 -12.39 24.31 8.92
N GLY A 242 -11.93 23.10 9.28
CA GLY A 242 -11.03 22.31 8.43
C GLY A 242 -11.65 21.93 7.08
N GLU A 243 -12.94 21.55 7.06
CA GLU A 243 -13.68 21.34 5.81
C GLU A 243 -13.81 22.62 4.98
N ILE A 244 -14.17 23.76 5.61
CA ILE A 244 -14.28 25.07 4.92
C ILE A 244 -12.94 25.43 4.27
N ASN A 245 -11.85 25.49 5.02
CA ASN A 245 -10.52 25.84 4.51
C ASN A 245 -10.08 24.92 3.35
N THR A 246 -10.44 23.64 3.40
CA THR A 246 -10.13 22.66 2.35
C THR A 246 -10.96 22.89 1.08
N LEU A 247 -12.21 23.34 1.21
CA LEU A 247 -13.05 23.73 0.08
C LEU A 247 -12.63 25.07 -0.52
N GLU A 248 -12.25 26.06 0.30
CA GLU A 248 -11.71 27.34 -0.17
C GLU A 248 -10.43 27.17 -1.01
N MET A 249 -9.49 26.33 -0.58
CA MET A 249 -8.29 26.03 -1.37
C MET A 249 -8.62 25.38 -2.71
N ARG A 250 -9.59 24.44 -2.74
CA ARG A 250 -10.05 23.79 -3.97
C ARG A 250 -10.79 24.76 -4.89
N LEU A 251 -11.57 25.67 -4.32
CA LEU A 251 -12.25 26.73 -5.06
C LEU A 251 -11.23 27.63 -5.77
N ALA A 252 -10.19 28.09 -5.06
CA ALA A 252 -9.11 28.88 -5.62
C ALA A 252 -8.32 28.11 -6.72
N GLU A 253 -8.10 26.81 -6.54
CA GLU A 253 -7.52 25.93 -7.56
C GLU A 253 -8.41 25.83 -8.81
N THR A 254 -9.73 25.71 -8.64
CA THR A 254 -10.68 25.70 -9.78
C THR A 254 -10.82 27.06 -10.46
N ASP A 255 -10.79 28.18 -9.72
CA ASP A 255 -10.79 29.53 -10.30
C ASP A 255 -9.56 29.80 -11.15
N ALA A 256 -8.39 29.29 -10.74
CA ALA A 256 -7.17 29.35 -11.54
C ALA A 256 -7.31 28.54 -12.84
N ARG A 257 -7.89 27.33 -12.78
CA ARG A 257 -8.16 26.51 -13.98
C ARG A 257 -9.20 27.14 -14.91
N ILE A 258 -10.27 27.74 -14.39
CA ILE A 258 -11.29 28.44 -15.18
C ILE A 258 -10.68 29.64 -15.92
N LYS A 259 -9.76 30.38 -15.30
CA LYS A 259 -9.03 31.49 -15.96
C LYS A 259 -8.18 31.01 -17.14
N VAL A 260 -7.50 29.87 -17.02
CA VAL A 260 -6.72 29.27 -18.13
C VAL A 260 -7.66 28.77 -19.24
N ALA A 261 -8.74 28.08 -18.88
CA ALA A 261 -9.71 27.60 -19.86
C ALA A 261 -10.42 28.74 -20.62
N ALA A 262 -10.63 29.89 -19.98
CA ALA A 262 -11.16 31.09 -20.63
C ALA A 262 -10.16 31.70 -21.66
N GLN A 263 -8.86 31.55 -21.46
CA GLN A 263 -7.85 31.98 -22.43
C GLN A 263 -7.82 31.05 -23.66
N GLU A 264 -7.87 29.74 -23.45
CA GLU A 264 -7.95 28.77 -24.55
C GLU A 264 -9.29 28.84 -25.31
N LYS A 265 -10.39 29.24 -24.66
CA LYS A 265 -11.66 29.53 -25.36
C LYS A 265 -11.51 30.67 -26.39
N ILE A 266 -10.85 31.77 -26.03
CA ILE A 266 -10.62 32.91 -26.96
C ILE A 266 -9.74 32.47 -28.15
N ARG A 267 -8.81 31.54 -27.91
CA ARG A 267 -7.99 30.92 -28.96
C ARG A 267 -8.82 30.00 -29.88
N ALA A 268 -9.78 29.26 -29.33
CA ALA A 268 -10.71 28.42 -30.11
C ALA A 268 -11.56 29.27 -31.05
N GLU A 269 -12.17 30.35 -30.55
CA GLU A 269 -12.98 31.30 -31.34
C GLU A 269 -12.14 31.91 -32.49
N LEU A 270 -10.86 32.25 -32.24
CA LEU A 270 -9.92 32.74 -33.26
C LEU A 270 -9.53 31.67 -34.32
N LEU A 271 -9.59 30.38 -33.98
CA LEU A 271 -9.35 29.27 -34.91
C LEU A 271 -10.59 28.99 -35.75
N GLU A 272 -11.80 29.07 -35.18
CA GLU A 272 -13.07 28.95 -35.90
C GLU A 272 -13.17 30.03 -37.00
N ASP A 273 -12.89 31.30 -36.68
CA ASP A 273 -12.83 32.41 -37.65
C ASP A 273 -11.86 32.16 -38.82
N GLN A 274 -10.69 31.55 -38.53
CA GLN A 274 -9.69 31.23 -39.57
C GLN A 274 -10.12 30.05 -40.45
N LEU A 275 -10.77 29.05 -39.85
CA LEU A 275 -11.23 27.85 -40.53
C LEU A 275 -12.42 28.17 -41.44
N GLU A 276 -13.37 28.98 -40.97
CA GLU A 276 -14.49 29.48 -41.76
C GLU A 276 -14.00 30.35 -42.93
N LYS A 277 -13.02 31.23 -42.70
CA LYS A 277 -12.40 32.01 -43.78
C LYS A 277 -11.74 31.13 -44.85
N LEU A 278 -11.03 30.08 -44.45
CA LEU A 278 -10.42 29.12 -45.38
C LEU A 278 -11.47 28.29 -46.14
N LYS A 279 -12.58 27.91 -45.50
CA LYS A 279 -13.71 27.23 -46.17
C LYS A 279 -14.36 28.12 -47.23
N ASN A 280 -14.49 29.43 -46.97
CA ASN A 280 -14.99 30.39 -47.95
C ASN A 280 -13.99 30.62 -49.11
N GLU A 281 -12.69 30.76 -48.85
CA GLU A 281 -11.68 30.83 -49.93
C GLU A 281 -11.65 29.57 -50.82
N LEU A 282 -12.06 28.42 -50.29
CA LEU A 282 -12.11 27.14 -51.01
C LEU A 282 -13.43 26.99 -51.82
N SER A 283 -14.53 27.60 -51.38
CA SER A 283 -15.80 27.62 -52.11
C SER A 283 -15.76 28.58 -53.30
N GLU A 284 -15.20 29.78 -53.15
CA GLU A 284 -15.11 30.78 -54.23
C GLU A 284 -14.30 30.26 -55.43
N ARG A 285 -13.16 29.60 -55.18
CA ARG A 285 -12.30 29.01 -56.23
C ARG A 285 -12.93 27.82 -56.93
N GLY A 286 -14.04 27.27 -56.41
CA GLY A 286 -14.82 26.22 -57.07
C GLY A 286 -15.74 26.74 -58.19
N VAL A 287 -15.96 28.06 -58.29
CA VAL A 287 -16.99 28.64 -59.18
C VAL A 287 -16.47 29.87 -59.95
N THR A 288 -15.32 29.77 -60.62
CA THR A 288 -14.96 30.70 -61.72
C THR A 288 -13.86 30.19 -62.68
N GLU A 289 -14.23 29.37 -63.66
CA GLU A 289 -13.48 29.27 -64.93
C GLU A 289 -14.33 29.86 -66.07
N GLY A 290 -14.06 31.11 -66.46
CA GLY A 290 -14.78 31.73 -67.58
C GLY A 290 -14.61 33.25 -67.72
N ASN A 291 -13.71 33.66 -68.62
CA ASN A 291 -13.63 34.98 -69.29
C ASN A 291 -13.71 36.25 -68.43
N TYR A 292 -12.56 36.93 -68.28
CA TYR A 292 -12.44 38.32 -68.75
C TYR A 292 -11.02 38.60 -69.26
N ILE A 293 -10.89 39.46 -70.27
CA ILE A 293 -9.64 39.91 -70.88
C ILE A 293 -9.66 41.44 -70.94
N ASP A 294 -8.48 42.05 -70.78
CA ASP A 294 -8.17 43.48 -70.86
C ASP A 294 -8.85 44.44 -69.86
N LEU A 295 -8.00 45.25 -69.22
CA LEU A 295 -7.95 46.68 -69.51
C LEU A 295 -6.69 47.35 -68.89
N THR A 296 -5.88 48.00 -69.72
CA THR A 296 -4.96 49.14 -69.45
C THR A 296 -4.01 49.05 -68.23
N GLU A 297 -2.68 49.06 -68.39
CA GLU A 297 -1.86 50.22 -68.82
C GLU A 297 -2.17 51.55 -68.12
N ASN A 298 -1.50 51.87 -67.01
CA ASN A 298 -0.44 52.91 -66.95
C ASN A 298 -0.06 53.31 -65.51
N GLU A 299 1.17 52.99 -65.09
CA GLU A 299 2.16 53.90 -64.45
C GLU A 299 3.47 53.08 -64.33
N LYS A 300 4.59 53.40 -65.02
CA LYS A 300 5.49 54.58 -64.93
C LYS A 300 5.96 54.85 -63.50
N GLU A 301 7.22 55.15 -63.18
CA GLU A 301 8.54 55.26 -63.82
C GLU A 301 9.42 55.81 -62.69
N LEU A 302 10.69 55.39 -62.52
CA LEU A 302 11.83 56.10 -61.87
C LEU A 302 12.88 55.03 -61.46
N LEU A 303 13.85 54.72 -62.32
CA LEU A 303 15.22 55.29 -62.36
C LEU A 303 16.10 54.82 -61.16
N ASN A 304 17.31 54.26 -61.31
CA ASN A 304 18.32 54.27 -62.40
C ASN A 304 18.88 52.84 -62.68
N LYS A 305 19.47 52.45 -63.83
CA LYS A 305 20.75 52.87 -64.47
C LYS A 305 21.96 52.70 -63.51
N GLU A 306 23.13 52.13 -63.83
CA GLU A 306 23.85 51.66 -65.06
C GLU A 306 24.91 50.59 -64.64
N ALA A 307 25.70 49.87 -65.46
CA ALA A 307 25.52 49.27 -66.79
C ALA A 307 26.73 48.35 -67.18
N PHE A 308 26.48 47.34 -68.04
CA PHE A 308 27.39 46.76 -69.07
C PHE A 308 28.62 45.83 -68.78
N MET A 309 28.65 44.73 -69.58
CA MET A 309 29.79 44.04 -70.25
C MET A 309 30.51 42.79 -69.66
N SER A 310 30.18 41.62 -70.23
CA SER A 310 31.06 40.48 -70.64
C SER A 310 30.17 39.27 -71.03
N GLN A 311 30.35 38.47 -72.10
CA GLN A 311 31.28 38.44 -73.25
C GLN A 311 30.57 37.77 -74.48
N ASN A 312 31.26 37.65 -75.61
CA ASN A 312 30.71 37.33 -76.94
C ASN A 312 30.30 35.86 -77.20
N SER A 313 29.52 35.69 -78.27
CA SER A 313 29.14 34.41 -78.88
C SER A 313 30.13 33.90 -79.95
N ARG A 314 30.03 32.60 -80.26
CA ARG A 314 30.32 31.98 -81.57
C ARG A 314 29.06 31.19 -81.94
N PHE A 315 28.45 31.25 -83.13
CA PHE A 315 28.92 31.66 -84.46
C PHE A 315 30.20 30.92 -84.90
N HIS A 316 30.07 29.65 -85.33
CA HIS A 316 30.73 29.14 -86.55
C HIS A 316 30.29 27.70 -86.96
N SER A 317 29.09 27.54 -87.52
CA SER A 317 28.72 26.42 -88.41
C SER A 317 27.40 26.67 -89.20
N LEU A 318 27.09 27.83 -89.79
CA LEU A 318 27.90 28.81 -90.54
C LEU A 318 28.83 28.18 -91.59
N SER A 319 28.98 28.85 -92.72
CA SER A 319 30.12 28.71 -93.65
C SER A 319 30.33 27.41 -94.45
N GLU A 320 29.49 26.37 -94.36
CA GLU A 320 29.59 25.22 -95.30
C GLU A 320 28.88 25.49 -96.64
N GLU A 321 27.57 25.73 -96.66
CA GLU A 321 26.89 26.11 -97.92
C GLU A 321 27.29 27.54 -98.37
N LEU A 322 27.60 28.41 -97.41
CA LEU A 322 28.21 29.73 -97.67
C LEU A 322 29.71 29.62 -98.05
N ARG A 323 30.35 28.45 -97.96
CA ARG A 323 31.60 28.14 -98.68
C ARG A 323 31.31 27.82 -100.15
N SER A 324 30.22 27.13 -100.46
CA SER A 324 29.86 26.77 -101.84
C SER A 324 29.60 28.04 -102.68
N LEU A 325 28.70 28.91 -102.22
CA LEU A 325 28.41 30.19 -102.89
C LEU A 325 29.61 31.18 -102.88
N ARG A 326 30.57 31.00 -101.96
CA ARG A 326 31.86 31.70 -102.01
C ARG A 326 32.82 31.10 -103.04
N LYS A 327 32.91 29.77 -103.19
CA LYS A 327 33.81 29.11 -104.15
C LYS A 327 33.56 29.57 -105.58
N GLU A 328 32.31 29.68 -106.00
CA GLU A 328 31.95 30.09 -107.36
C GLU A 328 32.22 31.58 -107.61
N ASN A 329 31.96 32.44 -106.62
CA ASN A 329 32.38 33.86 -106.64
C ASN A 329 33.90 34.06 -106.56
N ILE A 330 34.63 33.15 -105.93
CA ILE A 330 36.10 33.16 -105.89
C ILE A 330 36.64 32.80 -107.28
N PHE A 331 36.16 31.73 -107.92
CA PHE A 331 36.68 31.29 -109.22
C PHE A 331 36.57 32.38 -110.31
N LEU A 332 35.40 33.01 -110.42
CA LEU A 332 35.16 34.11 -111.38
C LEU A 332 35.95 35.39 -111.05
N LYS A 333 36.44 35.54 -109.82
CA LYS A 333 37.24 36.70 -109.41
C LYS A 333 38.74 36.43 -109.53
N ASP A 334 39.19 35.23 -109.20
CA ASP A 334 40.59 34.83 -109.24
C ASP A 334 41.12 34.82 -110.67
N ASP A 335 40.40 34.27 -111.66
CA ASP A 335 40.86 34.31 -113.06
C ASP A 335 40.90 35.75 -113.64
N ILE A 336 40.04 36.66 -113.15
CA ILE A 336 40.07 38.09 -113.51
C ILE A 336 41.21 38.84 -112.80
N GLN A 337 41.62 38.40 -111.61
CA GLN A 337 42.78 38.97 -110.91
C GLN A 337 44.11 38.37 -111.41
N LYS A 338 44.11 37.13 -111.90
CA LYS A 338 45.22 36.50 -112.63
C LYS A 338 45.57 37.25 -113.91
N LEU A 339 44.53 37.77 -114.58
CA LEU A 339 44.57 38.78 -115.65
C LEU A 339 45.25 40.11 -115.25
N LYS A 340 45.67 40.27 -113.98
CA LYS A 340 46.07 41.55 -113.38
C LYS A 340 47.31 41.53 -112.47
N GLU A 341 47.74 40.36 -111.98
CA GLU A 341 48.92 40.20 -111.10
C GLU A 341 50.04 39.33 -111.72
N GLU A 342 49.77 38.50 -112.73
CA GLU A 342 50.83 38.06 -113.67
C GLU A 342 51.23 39.24 -114.58
N LEU A 343 50.31 40.17 -114.81
CA LEU A 343 50.60 41.54 -115.22
C LEU A 343 51.23 42.31 -114.04
N SER A 344 52.17 43.20 -114.35
CA SER A 344 52.74 44.17 -113.38
C SER A 344 53.61 43.60 -112.26
N ASN A 345 54.58 42.77 -112.67
CA ASN A 345 56.01 43.06 -112.47
C ASN A 345 56.64 42.95 -111.07
N VAL A 346 57.89 42.46 -111.05
CA VAL A 346 59.02 43.03 -110.27
C VAL A 346 58.97 42.83 -108.74
N LYS A 347 59.96 42.22 -108.08
CA LYS A 347 61.33 41.83 -108.50
C LYS A 347 61.92 40.72 -107.60
N GLU A 348 63.10 40.22 -107.99
CA GLU A 348 64.23 39.75 -107.13
C GLU A 348 63.92 39.51 -105.64
N THR A 349 64.07 38.33 -105.04
CA THR A 349 65.09 37.27 -105.20
C THR A 349 64.60 35.92 -104.65
N ASP A 350 65.12 34.73 -105.01
CA ASP A 350 65.67 34.22 -106.27
C ASP A 350 65.51 32.67 -106.23
N GLU A 351 65.44 31.97 -107.37
CA GLU A 351 65.15 30.51 -107.50
C GLU A 351 63.94 29.98 -106.66
N ARG A 352 62.67 29.90 -107.10
CA ARG A 352 61.97 29.89 -108.40
C ARG A 352 61.94 28.60 -109.26
N VAL A 353 60.71 28.09 -109.37
CA VAL A 353 59.99 27.68 -110.60
C VAL A 353 60.16 26.27 -111.18
N LEU A 354 61.36 25.67 -111.28
CA LEU A 354 61.57 24.51 -112.19
C LEU A 354 60.71 23.25 -111.91
N THR A 355 60.14 23.09 -110.70
CA THR A 355 59.41 21.88 -110.28
C THR A 355 57.89 21.90 -110.49
N LEU A 356 57.24 23.07 -110.64
CA LEU A 356 55.78 23.15 -110.74
C LEU A 356 55.22 22.60 -112.06
N GLU A 357 56.03 22.59 -113.12
CA GLU A 357 55.55 22.33 -114.48
C GLU A 357 55.16 20.84 -114.72
N ASN A 358 55.59 19.93 -113.83
CA ASN A 358 55.21 18.51 -113.85
C ASN A 358 53.85 18.20 -113.20
N GLU A 359 53.26 19.10 -112.39
CA GLU A 359 51.95 18.86 -111.76
C GLU A 359 50.83 18.70 -112.81
N ARG A 360 50.97 19.40 -113.95
CA ARG A 360 49.89 19.68 -114.89
C ARG A 360 49.38 18.47 -115.68
N SER A 361 50.26 17.55 -116.07
CA SER A 361 49.94 16.57 -117.11
C SER A 361 49.08 15.40 -116.64
N SER A 362 49.23 14.97 -115.38
CA SER A 362 48.57 13.75 -114.86
C SER A 362 47.14 13.98 -114.34
N LEU A 363 46.80 15.20 -113.89
CA LEU A 363 45.43 15.56 -113.48
C LEU A 363 44.38 15.26 -114.57
N ASN A 364 44.76 15.38 -115.86
CA ASN A 364 43.90 15.05 -116.99
C ASN A 364 43.46 13.58 -117.04
N ALA A 365 44.20 12.64 -116.43
CA ALA A 365 43.80 11.24 -116.37
C ALA A 365 42.67 11.02 -115.38
N ALA A 366 42.75 11.63 -114.19
CA ALA A 366 41.73 11.54 -113.14
C ALA A 366 40.36 12.10 -113.59
N LEU A 367 40.38 13.15 -114.42
CA LEU A 367 39.16 13.79 -114.93
C LEU A 367 38.29 12.82 -115.76
N LYS A 368 38.90 11.84 -116.45
CA LYS A 368 38.19 10.91 -117.33
C LYS A 368 37.44 9.80 -116.58
N ASP A 369 37.90 9.41 -115.39
CA ASP A 369 37.22 8.46 -114.51
C ASP A 369 35.98 9.09 -113.82
N LEU A 370 36.06 10.38 -113.49
CA LEU A 370 34.91 11.11 -112.91
C LEU A 370 33.73 11.25 -113.89
N GLN A 371 33.99 11.36 -115.19
CA GLN A 371 32.93 11.53 -116.20
C GLN A 371 32.04 10.29 -116.38
N SER A 372 32.54 9.06 -116.20
CA SER A 372 31.72 7.85 -116.31
C SER A 372 30.76 7.70 -115.13
N LYS A 373 31.25 8.00 -113.91
CA LYS A 373 30.49 7.95 -112.65
C LYS A 373 29.33 8.95 -112.60
N LEU A 374 29.47 10.09 -113.30
CA LEU A 374 28.42 11.11 -113.40
C LEU A 374 27.14 10.59 -114.08
N VAL A 375 27.25 9.68 -115.05
CA VAL A 375 26.10 9.21 -115.83
C VAL A 375 25.19 8.29 -115.01
N VAL A 376 25.77 7.34 -114.26
CA VAL A 376 25.01 6.42 -113.39
C VAL A 376 24.27 7.20 -112.29
N ALA A 377 24.90 8.23 -111.73
CA ALA A 377 24.31 9.05 -110.68
C ALA A 377 23.05 9.84 -111.12
N GLN A 378 22.84 10.04 -112.43
CA GLN A 378 21.69 10.81 -112.93
C GLN A 378 20.37 10.02 -112.95
N GLU A 379 20.39 8.69 -113.08
CA GLU A 379 19.15 7.88 -113.04
C GLU A 379 18.55 7.79 -111.62
N ASP A 380 19.39 7.63 -110.59
CA ASP A 380 18.89 7.47 -109.21
C ASP A 380 18.32 8.77 -108.61
N VAL A 381 18.74 9.93 -109.12
CA VAL A 381 18.13 11.24 -108.77
C VAL A 381 16.63 11.29 -109.11
N VAL A 382 16.20 10.62 -110.19
CA VAL A 382 14.79 10.58 -110.63
C VAL A 382 13.93 9.69 -109.71
N LYS A 383 14.53 8.68 -109.07
CA LYS A 383 13.83 7.85 -108.07
C LYS A 383 13.69 8.61 -106.73
N LEU A 384 14.75 9.35 -106.35
CA LEU A 384 14.79 10.18 -105.14
C LEU A 384 13.74 11.30 -105.13
N SER A 385 13.37 11.87 -106.28
CA SER A 385 12.35 12.93 -106.32
C SER A 385 10.95 12.48 -105.89
N ASN A 386 10.60 11.20 -106.08
CA ASN A 386 9.28 10.69 -105.70
C ASN A 386 9.18 10.43 -104.19
N LEU A 387 10.17 9.73 -103.60
CA LEU A 387 10.26 9.52 -102.14
C LEU A 387 10.27 10.85 -101.36
N LYS A 388 10.87 11.90 -101.94
CA LYS A 388 10.91 13.24 -101.34
C LYS A 388 9.51 13.86 -101.14
N PHE A 389 8.51 13.47 -101.95
CA PHE A 389 7.15 13.97 -101.80
C PHE A 389 6.40 13.24 -100.68
N GLU A 390 6.50 11.90 -100.63
CA GLU A 390 5.89 11.08 -99.57
C GLU A 390 6.48 11.39 -98.19
N CYS A 391 7.81 11.60 -98.11
CA CYS A 391 8.46 12.03 -96.87
C CYS A 391 7.90 13.35 -96.34
N LYS A 392 7.48 14.28 -97.23
CA LYS A 392 6.96 15.58 -96.80
C LYS A 392 5.59 15.46 -96.13
N ASP A 393 4.66 14.71 -96.74
CA ASP A 393 3.32 14.50 -96.18
C ASP A 393 3.37 13.78 -94.81
N LEU A 394 4.32 12.85 -94.63
CA LEU A 394 4.58 12.24 -93.33
C LEU A 394 5.14 13.24 -92.30
N TRP A 395 6.07 14.12 -92.69
CA TRP A 395 6.60 15.16 -91.79
C TRP A 395 5.54 16.18 -91.38
N ASP A 396 4.65 16.61 -92.28
CA ASP A 396 3.56 17.53 -91.98
C ASP A 396 2.53 16.89 -91.00
N LYS A 397 2.33 15.56 -91.07
CA LYS A 397 1.51 14.79 -90.11
C LYS A 397 2.18 14.60 -88.75
N ILE A 398 3.48 14.30 -88.70
CA ILE A 398 4.24 14.27 -87.44
C ILE A 398 4.21 15.66 -86.77
N GLY A 399 4.39 16.72 -87.55
CA GLY A 399 4.34 18.11 -87.09
C GLY A 399 2.96 18.60 -86.63
N SER A 400 1.85 17.89 -86.93
CA SER A 400 0.54 18.18 -86.35
C SER A 400 0.29 17.38 -85.07
N LEU A 401 0.67 16.09 -85.04
CA LEU A 401 0.59 15.24 -83.86
C LEU A 401 1.45 15.78 -82.70
N GLN A 402 2.68 16.24 -82.97
CA GLN A 402 3.56 16.81 -81.94
C GLN A 402 2.94 18.04 -81.28
N ARG A 403 2.35 18.96 -82.06
CA ARG A 403 1.65 20.15 -81.51
C ARG A 403 0.41 19.80 -80.70
N LEU A 404 -0.24 18.67 -80.99
CA LEU A 404 -1.38 18.17 -80.25
C LEU A 404 -0.92 17.60 -78.89
N LEU A 405 0.17 16.80 -78.90
CA LEU A 405 0.82 16.26 -77.71
C LEU A 405 1.35 17.36 -76.79
N ASP A 406 2.11 18.33 -77.32
CA ASP A 406 2.64 19.47 -76.54
C ASP A 406 1.52 20.27 -75.85
N LYS A 407 0.31 20.30 -76.44
CA LYS A 407 -0.86 20.96 -75.86
C LYS A 407 -1.48 20.13 -74.73
N THR A 408 -1.69 18.82 -74.92
CA THR A 408 -2.24 17.97 -73.85
C THR A 408 -1.26 17.81 -72.68
N THR A 409 0.05 17.72 -72.92
CA THR A 409 1.05 17.70 -71.85
C THR A 409 0.98 18.96 -70.98
N LYS A 410 0.94 20.16 -71.58
CA LYS A 410 0.80 21.42 -70.81
C LYS A 410 -0.50 21.49 -70.00
N GLN A 411 -1.61 20.97 -70.53
CA GLN A 411 -2.87 20.91 -69.79
C GLN A 411 -2.80 19.90 -68.63
N ALA A 412 -2.08 18.78 -68.80
CA ALA A 412 -1.84 17.82 -67.72
C ALA A 412 -0.93 18.39 -66.62
N ASP A 413 0.18 19.03 -66.97
CA ASP A 413 1.09 19.68 -66.02
C ASP A 413 0.36 20.75 -65.18
N GLN A 414 -0.49 21.54 -65.83
CA GLN A 414 -1.29 22.58 -65.17
C GLN A 414 -2.33 21.97 -64.21
N ALA A 415 -2.99 20.87 -64.60
CA ALA A 415 -3.90 20.13 -63.72
C ALA A 415 -3.19 19.49 -62.52
N ILE A 416 -1.98 18.94 -62.72
CA ILE A 416 -1.14 18.36 -61.64
C ILE A 416 -0.79 19.43 -60.60
N SER A 417 -0.42 20.64 -61.04
CA SER A 417 -0.12 21.78 -60.15
C SER A 417 -1.33 22.16 -59.28
N VAL A 418 -2.53 22.27 -59.88
CA VAL A 418 -3.78 22.55 -59.14
C VAL A 418 -4.13 21.43 -58.16
N LEU A 419 -3.96 20.17 -58.54
CA LEU A 419 -4.18 19.03 -57.65
C LEU A 419 -3.20 19.00 -56.47
N GLN A 420 -1.93 19.39 -56.67
CA GLN A 420 -0.95 19.52 -55.58
C GLN A 420 -1.36 20.62 -54.59
N GLN A 421 -1.74 21.81 -55.08
CA GLN A 421 -2.19 22.92 -54.23
C GLN A 421 -3.45 22.56 -53.43
N ASN A 422 -4.44 21.90 -54.06
CA ASN A 422 -5.63 21.44 -53.37
C ASN A 422 -5.35 20.36 -52.31
N ASN A 423 -4.32 19.51 -52.51
CA ASN A 423 -3.90 18.52 -51.52
C ASN A 423 -3.17 19.18 -50.33
N GLU A 424 -2.36 20.23 -50.56
CA GLU A 424 -1.78 21.02 -49.47
C GLU A 424 -2.83 21.81 -48.67
N LEU A 425 -3.87 22.32 -49.32
CA LEU A 425 -4.97 23.02 -48.65
C LEU A 425 -5.79 22.07 -47.78
N ARG A 426 -6.12 20.87 -48.27
CA ARG A 426 -6.77 19.82 -47.45
C ARG A 426 -5.94 19.52 -46.19
N LYS A 427 -4.64 19.23 -46.36
CA LYS A 427 -3.70 19.03 -45.24
C LYS A 427 -3.49 20.25 -44.31
N LYS A 428 -4.08 21.41 -44.61
CA LYS A 428 -4.16 22.55 -43.67
C LYS A 428 -5.51 22.59 -42.97
N VAL A 429 -6.61 22.31 -43.68
CA VAL A 429 -7.95 22.14 -43.10
C VAL A 429 -7.96 20.97 -42.12
N ASP A 430 -7.47 19.79 -42.51
CA ASP A 430 -7.48 18.57 -41.67
C ASP A 430 -6.85 18.83 -40.29
N ARG A 431 -5.70 19.55 -40.25
CA ARG A 431 -4.98 19.90 -39.01
C ARG A 431 -5.61 21.05 -38.22
N LEU A 432 -6.40 21.91 -38.87
CA LEU A 432 -7.17 22.95 -38.18
C LEU A 432 -8.46 22.36 -37.57
N GLU A 433 -9.07 21.38 -38.23
CA GLU A 433 -10.22 20.63 -37.68
C GLU A 433 -9.79 19.75 -36.50
N GLU A 434 -8.63 19.08 -36.59
CA GLU A 434 -8.00 18.35 -35.47
C GLU A 434 -7.73 19.27 -34.26
N SER A 435 -7.04 20.41 -34.47
CA SER A 435 -6.77 21.39 -33.42
C SER A 435 -8.03 22.09 -32.86
N LEU A 436 -9.14 22.09 -33.60
CA LEU A 436 -10.40 22.67 -33.18
C LEU A 436 -11.24 21.69 -32.34
N GLU A 437 -11.18 20.39 -32.65
CA GLU A 437 -11.84 19.35 -31.85
C GLU A 437 -11.20 19.27 -30.45
N GLU A 438 -9.86 19.30 -30.37
CA GLU A 438 -9.14 19.41 -29.08
C GLU A 438 -9.62 20.62 -28.26
N ALA A 439 -9.69 21.79 -28.88
CA ALA A 439 -10.13 23.03 -28.22
C ALA A 439 -11.60 22.97 -27.74
N ASN A 440 -12.47 22.29 -28.50
CA ASN A 440 -13.87 22.10 -28.11
C ASN A 440 -14.05 21.11 -26.95
N VAL A 441 -13.21 20.08 -26.84
CA VAL A 441 -13.17 19.20 -25.65
C VAL A 441 -12.80 19.99 -24.40
N TYR A 442 -11.79 20.87 -24.46
CA TYR A 442 -11.44 21.75 -23.35
C TYR A 442 -12.58 22.72 -22.99
N ARG A 443 -13.27 23.31 -23.98
CA ARG A 443 -14.45 24.18 -23.76
C ARG A 443 -15.56 23.47 -22.96
N LEU A 444 -15.92 22.25 -23.35
CA LEU A 444 -16.92 21.44 -22.64
C LEU A 444 -16.49 21.04 -21.23
N SER A 445 -15.19 20.86 -20.97
CA SER A 445 -14.67 20.62 -19.62
C SER A 445 -14.84 21.84 -18.71
N SER A 446 -14.65 23.05 -19.24
CA SER A 446 -14.72 24.31 -18.49
C SER A 446 -16.14 24.58 -17.97
N GLU A 447 -17.15 24.34 -18.80
CA GLU A 447 -18.56 24.53 -18.44
C GLU A 447 -19.01 23.53 -17.34
N LYS A 448 -18.43 22.32 -17.31
CA LYS A 448 -18.63 21.35 -16.22
C LYS A 448 -17.91 21.80 -14.94
N LEU A 449 -16.70 22.34 -15.05
CA LEU A 449 -15.91 22.83 -13.91
C LEU A 449 -16.56 24.04 -13.22
N GLN A 450 -17.15 24.96 -14.00
CA GLN A 450 -17.84 26.13 -13.47
C GLN A 450 -19.07 25.74 -12.61
N LYS A 451 -19.90 24.79 -13.06
CA LYS A 451 -21.04 24.26 -12.28
C LYS A 451 -20.59 23.56 -10.98
N TYR A 452 -19.41 22.94 -10.98
CA TYR A 452 -18.85 22.33 -9.77
C TYR A 452 -18.39 23.37 -8.75
N ASN A 453 -17.85 24.51 -9.21
CA ASN A 453 -17.46 25.65 -8.37
C ASN A 453 -18.70 26.31 -7.71
N GLU A 454 -19.77 26.56 -8.47
CA GLU A 454 -21.06 27.06 -7.95
C GLU A 454 -21.63 26.15 -6.84
N LEU A 455 -21.58 24.83 -7.02
CA LEU A 455 -21.99 23.85 -6.01
C LEU A 455 -21.06 23.85 -4.77
N MET A 456 -19.77 24.13 -4.95
CA MET A 456 -18.81 24.22 -3.86
C MET A 456 -19.05 25.46 -3.00
N GLN A 457 -19.35 26.60 -3.61
CA GLN A 457 -19.73 27.84 -2.92
C GLN A 457 -20.97 27.65 -2.05
N GLN A 458 -22.01 26.99 -2.59
CA GLN A 458 -23.20 26.62 -1.81
C GLN A 458 -22.89 25.71 -0.62
N LYS A 459 -21.95 24.75 -0.75
CA LYS A 459 -21.52 23.91 0.38
C LYS A 459 -20.77 24.72 1.44
N ILE A 460 -19.89 25.64 1.05
CA ILE A 460 -19.16 26.52 1.98
C ILE A 460 -20.15 27.34 2.82
N GLN A 461 -21.10 28.03 2.18
CA GLN A 461 -22.11 28.84 2.89
C GLN A 461 -22.89 28.04 3.94
N ILE A 462 -23.32 26.81 3.61
CA ILE A 462 -24.05 25.94 4.55
C ILE A 462 -23.18 25.52 5.75
N LEU A 463 -21.87 25.38 5.56
CA LEU A 463 -20.92 25.08 6.64
C LEU A 463 -20.67 26.31 7.52
N GLU A 464 -20.56 27.51 6.93
CA GLU A 464 -20.46 28.79 7.66
C GLU A 464 -21.69 29.04 8.55
N GLU A 465 -22.90 28.82 8.03
CA GLU A 465 -24.15 28.95 8.80
C GLU A 465 -24.22 27.94 9.98
N ARG A 466 -23.63 26.76 9.83
CA ARG A 466 -23.51 25.76 10.92
C ARG A 466 -22.45 26.17 11.94
N LEU A 467 -21.31 26.69 11.48
CA LEU A 467 -20.23 27.21 12.33
C LEU A 467 -20.74 28.35 13.22
N GLN A 468 -21.49 29.29 12.65
CA GLN A 468 -22.07 30.42 13.39
C GLN A 468 -23.08 29.97 14.46
N ARG A 469 -23.85 28.90 14.21
CA ARG A 469 -24.77 28.33 15.19
C ARG A 469 -24.04 27.64 16.34
N SER A 470 -23.00 26.87 16.03
CA SER A 470 -22.11 26.25 17.01
C SER A 470 -21.48 27.30 17.95
N ASP A 471 -21.07 28.46 17.42
CA ASP A 471 -20.54 29.57 18.25
C ASP A 471 -21.58 30.20 19.18
N GLN A 472 -22.86 30.24 18.80
CA GLN A 472 -23.96 30.71 19.67
C GLN A 472 -24.28 29.70 20.77
N GLU A 473 -24.20 28.41 20.47
CA GLU A 473 -24.37 27.32 21.43
C GLU A 473 -23.22 27.32 22.46
N ILE A 474 -21.96 27.44 22.02
CA ILE A 474 -20.79 27.64 22.89
C ILE A 474 -20.99 28.84 23.84
N HIS A 475 -21.42 30.00 23.32
CA HIS A 475 -21.63 31.20 24.13
C HIS A 475 -22.67 31.00 25.25
N SER A 476 -23.79 30.35 24.94
CA SER A 476 -24.85 30.13 25.93
C SER A 476 -24.44 29.13 27.02
N HIS A 477 -23.71 28.07 26.67
CA HIS A 477 -23.13 27.15 27.65
C HIS A 477 -22.09 27.83 28.56
N VAL A 478 -21.21 28.68 28.01
CA VAL A 478 -20.23 29.43 28.81
C VAL A 478 -20.91 30.40 29.79
N GLN A 479 -21.98 31.08 29.39
CA GLN A 479 -22.73 31.97 30.29
C GLN A 479 -23.38 31.21 31.46
N LEU A 480 -24.06 30.09 31.19
CA LEU A 480 -24.67 29.25 32.23
C LEU A 480 -23.63 28.74 33.25
N TYR A 481 -22.42 28.42 32.79
CA TYR A 481 -21.31 28.06 33.67
C TYR A 481 -20.84 29.22 34.56
N GLN A 482 -20.75 30.44 34.03
CA GLN A 482 -20.34 31.62 34.82
C GLN A 482 -21.36 31.93 35.93
N GLU A 483 -22.65 31.84 35.62
CA GLU A 483 -23.74 32.02 36.58
C GLU A 483 -23.69 30.96 37.71
N SER A 484 -23.50 29.68 37.35
CA SER A 484 -23.38 28.58 38.33
C SER A 484 -22.12 28.67 39.21
N VAL A 485 -20.99 29.13 38.66
CA VAL A 485 -19.75 29.35 39.44
C VAL A 485 -19.92 30.49 40.44
N MET A 486 -20.67 31.54 40.11
CA MET A 486 -21.03 32.61 41.05
C MET A 486 -21.86 32.07 42.23
N GLU A 487 -22.92 31.31 41.98
CA GLU A 487 -23.74 30.71 43.05
C GLU A 487 -22.90 29.80 43.97
N PHE A 488 -22.03 28.97 43.39
CA PHE A 488 -21.14 28.10 44.15
C PHE A 488 -20.16 28.90 45.03
N GLN A 489 -19.61 30.01 44.52
CA GLN A 489 -18.68 30.85 45.26
C GLN A 489 -19.35 31.54 46.46
N ASP A 490 -20.61 31.97 46.34
CA ASP A 490 -21.37 32.56 47.45
C ASP A 490 -21.77 31.52 48.51
N ILE A 491 -22.14 30.31 48.09
CA ILE A 491 -22.36 29.18 49.01
C ILE A 491 -21.06 28.83 49.75
N LEU A 492 -19.92 28.79 49.06
CA LEU A 492 -18.61 28.53 49.65
C LEU A 492 -18.20 29.63 50.65
N ASN A 493 -18.47 30.90 50.34
CA ASN A 493 -18.25 32.02 51.24
C ASN A 493 -19.09 31.90 52.53
N SER A 494 -20.37 31.51 52.39
CA SER A 494 -21.27 31.27 53.54
C SER A 494 -20.77 30.14 54.44
N LEU A 495 -20.44 28.97 53.86
CA LEU A 495 -19.88 27.82 54.58
C LEU A 495 -18.55 28.13 55.28
N LYS A 496 -17.73 29.02 54.71
CA LYS A 496 -16.45 29.45 55.27
C LYS A 496 -16.61 30.30 56.53
N GLU A 497 -17.64 31.14 56.60
CA GLU A 497 -18.00 31.87 57.83
C GLU A 497 -18.70 30.98 58.89
N GLU A 498 -19.40 29.93 58.47
CA GLU A 498 -19.94 28.95 59.42
C GLU A 498 -18.84 28.05 60.00
N SER A 499 -17.89 27.60 59.17
CA SER A 499 -16.71 26.81 59.57
C SER A 499 -15.89 27.51 60.65
N LYS A 500 -15.63 28.82 60.50
CA LYS A 500 -14.95 29.65 61.52
C LYS A 500 -15.60 29.61 62.91
N ARG A 501 -16.91 29.32 63.01
CA ARG A 501 -17.62 29.23 64.30
C ARG A 501 -17.55 27.85 64.95
N ARG A 502 -17.08 26.83 64.22
CA ARG A 502 -16.98 25.43 64.68
C ARG A 502 -15.53 25.01 65.01
N ALA A 503 -14.57 25.94 64.96
CA ALA A 503 -13.15 25.71 65.23
C ALA A 503 -12.82 25.70 66.74
N LEU A 504 -13.58 24.92 67.53
CA LEU A 504 -13.33 24.59 68.93
C LEU A 504 -13.73 23.13 69.15
N ASP A 505 -12.83 22.38 69.81
CA ASP A 505 -12.86 20.93 70.05
C ASP A 505 -12.67 20.01 68.81
N GLU A 506 -11.40 19.60 68.64
CA GLU A 506 -10.87 18.49 67.81
C GLU A 506 -11.19 17.09 68.47
N PRO A 507 -10.80 15.89 67.93
CA PRO A 507 -9.72 15.61 66.95
C PRO A 507 -9.98 14.49 65.88
N VAL A 508 -8.91 14.18 65.13
CA VAL A 508 -8.57 12.94 64.38
C VAL A 508 -9.08 12.79 62.94
N ASP A 509 -8.18 13.01 61.97
CA ASP A 509 -7.55 11.89 61.23
C ASP A 509 -6.24 12.30 60.47
N ASP A 510 -5.13 12.52 61.19
CA ASP A 510 -3.76 12.49 60.63
C ASP A 510 -2.76 12.07 61.73
N LEU A 511 -1.66 11.40 61.36
CA LEU A 511 -0.66 10.91 62.33
C LEU A 511 0.23 12.07 62.81
N PRO A 512 0.39 12.30 64.14
CA PRO A 512 1.13 13.45 64.65
C PRO A 512 2.57 13.53 64.12
N TRP A 513 3.02 14.76 63.80
CA TRP A 513 4.39 15.07 63.35
C TRP A 513 5.51 14.37 64.13
N VAL A 514 5.30 14.17 65.45
CA VAL A 514 6.16 13.43 66.37
C VAL A 514 6.60 12.06 65.82
N PHE A 515 5.74 11.35 65.07
CA PHE A 515 6.08 10.07 64.45
C PHE A 515 7.15 10.24 63.36
N TRP A 516 6.95 11.18 62.44
CA TRP A 516 7.88 11.43 61.33
C TRP A 516 9.20 12.03 61.82
N SER A 517 9.15 12.93 62.81
CA SER A 517 10.35 13.44 63.50
C SER A 517 11.15 12.32 64.17
N ARG A 518 10.49 11.31 64.76
CA ARG A 518 11.15 10.14 65.36
C ARG A 518 11.84 9.26 64.31
N LEU A 519 11.24 9.07 63.14
CA LEU A 519 11.88 8.35 62.03
C LEU A 519 13.11 9.10 61.51
N LEU A 520 13.03 10.43 61.37
CA LEU A 520 14.15 11.24 60.89
C LEU A 520 15.36 11.16 61.85
N LEU A 521 15.11 11.38 63.14
CA LEU A 521 16.15 11.29 64.19
C LEU A 521 16.79 9.90 64.28
N MET A 522 16.06 8.83 63.93
CA MET A 522 16.58 7.47 63.88
C MET A 522 17.55 7.28 62.70
N VAL A 523 17.21 7.81 61.51
CA VAL A 523 18.11 7.82 60.34
C VAL A 523 19.35 8.66 60.59
N ASP A 524 19.20 9.84 61.21
CA ASP A 524 20.33 10.70 61.58
C ASP A 524 21.24 10.06 62.64
N GLY A 525 20.67 9.34 63.62
CA GLY A 525 21.42 8.56 64.60
C GLY A 525 22.29 7.49 63.92
N TRP A 526 21.72 6.69 63.01
CA TRP A 526 22.46 5.68 62.25
C TRP A 526 23.57 6.27 61.39
N PHE A 527 23.34 7.44 60.78
CA PHE A 527 24.35 8.15 60.01
C PHE A 527 25.52 8.63 60.89
N LEU A 528 25.23 9.27 62.03
CA LEU A 528 26.23 9.75 62.99
C LEU A 528 27.06 8.60 63.61
N GLU A 529 26.43 7.47 63.88
CA GLU A 529 27.08 6.24 64.36
C GLU A 529 27.76 5.42 63.24
N LYS A 530 27.71 5.88 61.98
CA LYS A 530 28.30 5.23 60.80
C LYS A 530 27.76 3.81 60.52
N LYS A 531 26.50 3.56 60.88
CA LYS A 531 25.74 2.34 60.58
C LYS A 531 25.21 2.29 59.14
N ILE A 532 25.07 3.45 58.49
CA ILE A 532 24.64 3.63 57.09
C ILE A 532 25.56 4.64 56.38
N SER A 533 25.61 4.65 55.04
CA SER A 533 26.40 5.66 54.30
C SER A 533 25.71 7.03 54.26
N SER A 534 26.42 8.04 53.74
CA SER A 534 25.85 9.38 53.55
C SER A 534 24.73 9.41 52.51
N ASP A 535 24.83 8.58 51.48
CA ASP A 535 23.88 8.54 50.37
C ASP A 535 22.62 7.75 50.78
N ASP A 536 22.81 6.64 51.51
CA ASP A 536 21.72 5.88 52.17
C ASP A 536 20.90 6.78 53.10
N ALA A 537 21.60 7.57 53.93
CA ALA A 537 20.96 8.48 54.87
C ALA A 537 20.14 9.57 54.16
N ASN A 538 20.61 10.08 53.02
CA ASN A 538 19.88 11.09 52.24
C ASN A 538 18.61 10.50 51.61
N LEU A 539 18.69 9.32 50.99
CA LEU A 539 17.52 8.62 50.46
C LEU A 539 16.47 8.33 51.53
N LEU A 540 16.89 7.83 52.70
CA LEU A 540 15.98 7.54 53.81
C LEU A 540 15.38 8.82 54.43
N ARG A 541 16.15 9.91 54.56
CA ARG A 541 15.62 11.23 54.97
C ARG A 541 14.54 11.71 54.00
N GLU A 542 14.76 11.58 52.69
CA GLU A 542 13.80 12.00 51.67
C GLU A 542 12.49 11.20 51.76
N MET A 543 12.57 9.87 51.96
CA MET A 543 11.39 9.02 52.18
C MET A 543 10.61 9.42 53.44
N VAL A 544 11.29 9.77 54.55
CA VAL A 544 10.62 10.28 55.76
C VAL A 544 9.97 11.64 55.49
N TRP A 545 10.66 12.54 54.79
CA TRP A 545 10.17 13.89 54.50
C TRP A 545 8.95 13.90 53.56
N LYS A 546 8.93 12.99 52.58
CA LYS A 546 7.80 12.72 51.69
C LYS A 546 6.68 11.87 52.32
N ARG A 547 6.80 11.49 53.60
CA ARG A 547 5.85 10.64 54.34
C ARG A 547 5.55 9.28 53.65
N ASP A 548 6.56 8.66 53.03
CA ASP A 548 6.39 7.45 52.22
C ASP A 548 5.76 6.29 53.02
N GLY A 549 4.70 5.67 52.48
CA GLY A 549 4.02 4.55 53.12
C GLY A 549 4.92 3.32 53.34
N ARG A 550 5.95 3.13 52.51
CA ARG A 550 6.90 2.01 52.59
C ARG A 550 7.80 2.12 53.82
N ILE A 551 8.34 3.31 54.11
CA ILE A 551 9.21 3.51 55.29
C ILE A 551 8.41 3.45 56.60
N ARG A 552 7.15 3.93 56.59
CA ARG A 552 6.20 3.76 57.69
C ARG A 552 5.89 2.28 57.93
N ASN A 553 5.53 1.52 56.90
CA ASN A 553 5.17 0.11 57.04
C ASN A 553 6.39 -0.70 57.53
N ALA A 554 7.56 -0.50 56.92
CA ALA A 554 8.81 -1.14 57.35
C ALA A 554 9.11 -0.88 58.83
N TYR A 555 8.93 0.36 59.33
CA TYR A 555 9.06 0.67 60.75
C TYR A 555 8.08 -0.14 61.62
N MET A 556 6.79 -0.16 61.25
CA MET A 556 5.77 -0.90 61.99
C MET A 556 6.05 -2.41 62.03
N ASP A 557 6.61 -2.96 60.94
CA ASP A 557 7.03 -4.35 60.81
C ASP A 557 8.35 -4.69 61.56
N CYS A 558 9.08 -3.71 62.09
CA CYS A 558 10.34 -3.93 62.81
C CYS A 558 10.49 -3.20 64.16
N LYS A 559 9.48 -2.47 64.61
CA LYS A 559 9.47 -1.74 65.90
C LYS A 559 9.85 -2.59 67.14
N ASP A 560 9.61 -3.90 67.08
CA ASP A 560 9.87 -4.88 68.15
C ASP A 560 11.13 -5.75 67.88
N LYS A 561 11.96 -5.39 66.89
CA LYS A 561 13.17 -6.14 66.48
C LYS A 561 14.47 -5.50 66.98
N ASN A 562 15.57 -6.26 66.89
CA ASN A 562 16.90 -5.75 67.21
C ASN A 562 17.34 -4.66 66.21
N GLU A 563 18.08 -3.66 66.68
CA GLU A 563 18.44 -2.49 65.87
C GLU A 563 19.17 -2.84 64.56
N SER A 564 20.04 -3.86 64.56
CA SER A 564 20.72 -4.34 63.34
C SER A 564 19.75 -4.89 62.29
N GLU A 565 18.62 -5.47 62.71
CA GLU A 565 17.57 -5.94 61.80
C GLU A 565 16.71 -4.77 61.30
N ILE A 566 16.51 -3.73 62.12
CA ILE A 566 15.84 -2.48 61.72
C ILE A 566 16.69 -1.78 60.65
N VAL A 567 17.99 -1.55 60.90
CA VAL A 567 18.94 -0.97 59.93
C VAL A 567 18.98 -1.81 58.66
N ALA A 568 19.09 -3.14 58.76
CA ALA A 568 19.08 -4.02 57.58
C ALA A 568 17.75 -3.97 56.80
N THR A 569 16.62 -3.76 57.48
CA THR A 569 15.30 -3.59 56.82
C THR A 569 15.20 -2.25 56.09
N PHE A 570 15.69 -1.16 56.69
CA PHE A 570 15.69 0.18 56.08
C PHE A 570 16.71 0.26 54.93
N LEU A 571 17.93 -0.26 55.11
CA LEU A 571 18.89 -0.41 54.02
C LEU A 571 18.34 -1.30 52.90
N LYS A 572 17.54 -2.32 53.22
CA LYS A 572 16.89 -3.15 52.19
C LYS A 572 15.90 -2.34 51.35
N LEU A 573 15.14 -1.38 51.91
CA LEU A 573 14.22 -0.53 51.12
C LEU A 573 14.92 0.22 49.98
N ILE A 574 16.13 0.71 50.23
CA ILE A 574 16.93 1.49 49.27
C ILE A 574 17.91 0.62 48.45
N SER A 575 18.26 -0.57 48.96
CA SER A 575 19.06 -1.56 48.22
C SER A 575 18.21 -2.44 47.30
N SER A 576 16.88 -2.47 47.48
CA SER A 576 15.97 -3.33 46.72
C SER A 576 15.43 -2.66 45.46
N GLU A 577 16.30 -2.36 44.50
CA GLU A 577 15.86 -2.21 43.12
C GLU A 577 16.88 -2.75 42.10
N THR A 578 17.26 -4.02 42.27
CA THR A 578 17.33 -4.87 41.07
C THR A 578 15.90 -5.02 40.55
N CYS A 579 15.49 -4.15 39.62
CA CYS A 579 14.24 -4.34 38.91
C CYS A 579 14.24 -5.76 38.32
N THR A 580 13.24 -6.57 38.70
CA THR A 580 13.15 -7.97 38.25
C THR A 580 12.70 -8.08 36.79
N GLY A 581 12.07 -7.03 36.27
CA GLY A 581 11.74 -6.90 34.86
C GLY A 581 12.97 -6.60 34.00
N LEU A 582 13.17 -7.40 32.96
CA LEU A 582 14.07 -7.09 31.85
C LEU A 582 13.74 -5.73 31.20
N HIS A 583 14.76 -5.04 30.68
CA HIS A 583 14.57 -3.92 29.75
C HIS A 583 14.45 -4.45 28.31
N ILE A 584 13.30 -4.22 27.69
CA ILE A 584 12.89 -4.76 26.39
C ILE A 584 12.60 -3.59 25.45
N ILE A 585 13.21 -3.59 24.26
CA ILE A 585 12.95 -2.59 23.22
C ILE A 585 12.44 -3.27 21.96
N HIS A 586 11.22 -2.94 21.56
CA HIS A 586 10.66 -3.35 20.28
C HIS A 586 11.08 -2.35 19.18
N ILE A 587 11.52 -2.87 18.04
CA ILE A 587 11.81 -2.08 16.83
C ILE A 587 10.90 -2.63 15.73
N ALA A 588 9.97 -1.80 15.24
CA ALA A 588 8.93 -2.23 14.31
C ALA A 588 8.64 -1.15 13.26
N ALA A 589 7.90 -1.53 12.21
CA ALA A 589 7.32 -0.60 11.24
C ALA A 589 5.87 -0.21 11.56
N GLU A 590 5.18 -0.96 12.42
CA GLU A 590 3.80 -0.67 12.87
C GLU A 590 3.68 -0.77 14.39
N MET A 591 2.71 -0.04 14.94
CA MET A 591 2.19 -0.14 16.30
C MET A 591 0.75 0.39 16.30
N ALA A 592 -0.20 -0.37 16.84
CA ALA A 592 -1.59 0.04 16.94
C ALA A 592 -1.81 1.05 18.10
N PRO A 593 -2.67 2.07 17.95
CA PRO A 593 -3.36 2.49 16.73
C PRO A 593 -2.51 3.41 15.82
N VAL A 594 -1.44 4.02 16.35
CA VAL A 594 -0.71 5.15 15.74
C VAL A 594 -0.22 4.92 14.31
N ALA A 595 0.29 3.73 13.99
CA ALA A 595 0.81 3.36 12.68
C ALA A 595 0.46 1.89 12.40
N LYS A 596 -0.66 1.65 11.70
CA LYS A 596 -1.26 0.31 11.54
C LYS A 596 -1.71 0.07 10.10
N VAL A 597 -1.29 -1.07 9.54
CA VAL A 597 -1.73 -1.62 8.25
C VAL A 597 -2.40 -2.99 8.46
N GLY A 598 -2.03 -3.71 9.52
CA GLY A 598 -2.68 -4.95 9.92
C GLY A 598 -2.23 -5.46 11.28
N GLY A 599 -2.31 -6.77 11.46
CA GLY A 599 -2.06 -7.43 12.74
C GLY A 599 -0.63 -7.32 13.29
N LEU A 600 0.35 -6.81 12.51
CA LEU A 600 1.69 -6.54 13.03
C LEU A 600 1.65 -5.44 14.10
N GLY A 601 0.97 -4.33 13.80
CA GLY A 601 0.78 -3.24 14.77
C GLY A 601 0.01 -3.68 16.01
N ASP A 602 -1.02 -4.52 15.85
CA ASP A 602 -1.81 -5.07 16.96
C ASP A 602 -0.96 -5.99 17.87
N VAL A 603 -0.07 -6.80 17.29
CA VAL A 603 0.88 -7.64 18.05
C VAL A 603 1.91 -6.80 18.79
N VAL A 604 2.49 -5.78 18.14
CA VAL A 604 3.50 -4.91 18.78
C VAL A 604 2.90 -4.22 20.01
N SER A 605 1.71 -3.64 19.92
CA SER A 605 1.04 -2.99 21.05
C SER A 605 0.59 -3.98 22.12
N GLY A 606 -0.11 -5.06 21.73
CA GLY A 606 -0.67 -6.03 22.67
C GLY A 606 0.39 -6.81 23.45
N LEU A 607 1.46 -7.26 22.78
CA LEU A 607 2.59 -7.91 23.45
C LEU A 607 3.33 -6.91 24.36
N SER A 608 3.55 -5.66 23.89
CA SER A 608 4.23 -4.64 24.70
C SER A 608 3.43 -4.30 25.97
N LYS A 609 2.11 -4.10 25.85
CA LYS A 609 1.19 -3.93 27.00
C LYS A 609 1.31 -5.11 27.98
N ALA A 610 1.27 -6.35 27.50
CA ALA A 610 1.31 -7.53 28.36
C ALA A 610 2.68 -7.72 29.05
N LEU A 611 3.78 -7.36 28.39
CA LEU A 611 5.12 -7.31 29.00
C LEU A 611 5.20 -6.20 30.06
N GLN A 612 4.65 -5.01 29.80
CA GLN A 612 4.60 -3.90 30.75
C GLN A 612 3.72 -4.24 31.98
N LYS A 613 2.53 -4.83 31.77
CA LYS A 613 1.65 -5.35 32.84
C LYS A 613 2.34 -6.41 33.72
N LYS A 614 3.32 -7.14 33.19
CA LYS A 614 4.15 -8.12 33.92
C LYS A 614 5.40 -7.51 34.58
N GLY A 615 5.54 -6.18 34.57
CA GLY A 615 6.60 -5.45 35.28
C GLY A 615 7.91 -5.26 34.50
N HIS A 616 7.91 -5.46 33.18
CA HIS A 616 9.06 -5.16 32.33
C HIS A 616 9.12 -3.68 31.94
N LEU A 617 10.32 -3.12 31.81
CA LEU A 617 10.50 -1.83 31.14
C LEU A 617 10.44 -2.08 29.63
N VAL A 618 9.33 -1.68 29.01
CA VAL A 618 9.09 -1.86 27.57
C VAL A 618 9.13 -0.50 26.88
N GLU A 619 9.87 -0.40 25.78
CA GLU A 619 9.92 0.78 24.91
C GLU A 619 9.73 0.35 23.44
N VAL A 620 9.13 1.21 22.62
CA VAL A 620 8.95 0.94 21.18
C VAL A 620 9.69 1.99 20.36
N VAL A 621 10.34 1.58 19.26
CA VAL A 621 10.97 2.47 18.27
C VAL A 621 10.29 2.26 16.93
N LEU A 622 9.83 3.37 16.32
CA LEU A 622 9.11 3.42 15.05
C LEU A 622 9.70 4.51 14.12
N PRO A 623 9.45 4.45 12.81
CA PRO A 623 9.58 5.62 11.95
C PRO A 623 8.54 6.68 12.32
N LYS A 624 8.90 7.96 12.22
CA LYS A 624 7.90 9.05 12.16
C LYS A 624 7.39 9.15 10.73
N TYR A 625 6.27 8.52 10.46
CA TYR A 625 5.54 8.66 9.19
C TYR A 625 4.84 10.02 9.10
N ASP A 626 4.46 10.43 7.90
CA ASP A 626 3.55 11.56 7.67
C ASP A 626 2.07 11.16 7.76
N CYS A 627 1.74 9.87 7.53
CA CYS A 627 0.39 9.32 7.59
C CYS A 627 0.03 8.57 8.91
N MET A 628 0.78 8.81 10.00
CA MET A 628 0.46 8.27 11.33
C MET A 628 -0.63 9.08 12.04
N GLN A 629 -1.43 8.41 12.90
CA GLN A 629 -2.48 9.04 13.71
C GLN A 629 -1.86 9.80 14.89
N ASN A 630 -1.48 11.06 14.68
CA ASN A 630 -0.80 11.88 15.69
C ASN A 630 -1.69 12.15 16.92
N GLU A 631 -3.01 12.13 16.73
CA GLU A 631 -4.05 12.37 17.72
C GLU A 631 -4.12 11.24 18.78
N ARG A 632 -3.45 10.11 18.51
CA ARG A 632 -3.36 8.95 19.41
C ARG A 632 -2.08 8.94 20.26
N ILE A 633 -1.34 10.05 20.30
CA ILE A 633 -0.03 10.14 20.96
C ILE A 633 -0.08 11.19 22.08
N GLY A 634 -0.03 10.74 23.33
CA GLY A 634 0.16 11.62 24.48
C GLY A 634 1.57 12.20 24.53
N ASP A 635 1.71 13.41 25.09
CA ASP A 635 2.99 14.06 25.41
C ASP A 635 3.99 14.16 24.24
N MET A 636 3.50 14.22 22.99
CA MET A 636 4.36 14.14 21.81
C MET A 636 5.27 15.38 21.69
N ARG A 637 6.58 15.17 21.86
CA ARG A 637 7.58 16.24 21.77
C ARG A 637 8.85 15.81 21.08
N ALA A 638 9.52 16.77 20.44
CA ALA A 638 10.87 16.58 19.94
C ALA A 638 11.87 16.52 21.11
N LEU A 639 12.89 15.67 20.99
CA LEU A 639 14.09 15.74 21.82
C LEU A 639 15.08 16.71 21.17
N ASP A 640 15.77 17.49 22.00
CA ASP A 640 16.98 18.22 21.60
C ASP A 640 18.17 17.24 21.54
N LEU A 641 18.12 16.33 20.57
CA LEU A 641 19.08 15.27 20.33
C LEU A 641 19.41 15.21 18.84
N VAL A 642 20.62 15.63 18.49
CA VAL A 642 21.15 15.53 17.11
C VAL A 642 21.64 14.11 16.86
N LEU A 643 20.71 13.21 16.52
CA LEU A 643 21.00 11.82 16.21
C LEU A 643 21.57 11.71 14.78
N GLU A 644 22.87 11.44 14.65
CA GLU A 644 23.49 11.18 13.34
C GLU A 644 23.52 9.67 13.04
N SER A 645 23.10 9.29 11.83
CA SER A 645 23.04 7.91 11.34
C SER A 645 23.74 7.77 9.99
N TYR A 646 24.40 6.63 9.76
CA TYR A 646 25.10 6.34 8.52
C TYR A 646 24.15 5.85 7.43
N PHE A 647 24.31 6.38 6.22
CA PHE A 647 23.76 5.78 5.00
C PHE A 647 24.64 6.11 3.77
N ASP A 648 24.79 5.19 2.82
CA ASP A 648 25.49 5.40 1.53
C ASP A 648 26.84 6.14 1.65
N GLY A 649 27.65 5.80 2.66
CA GLY A 649 28.98 6.37 2.89
C GLY A 649 29.02 7.72 3.64
N ARG A 650 27.87 8.23 4.10
CA ARG A 650 27.71 9.55 4.72
C ARG A 650 26.97 9.47 6.05
N LEU A 651 27.08 10.51 6.88
CA LEU A 651 26.23 10.70 8.06
C LEU A 651 25.08 11.65 7.73
N TYR A 652 23.89 11.31 8.23
CA TYR A 652 22.65 12.07 8.08
C TYR A 652 22.01 12.29 9.43
N LYS A 653 21.46 13.50 9.64
CA LYS A 653 20.77 13.87 10.88
C LYS A 653 19.36 13.26 10.92
N ASN A 654 18.90 12.99 12.13
CA ASN A 654 17.56 12.48 12.42
C ASN A 654 17.02 13.30 13.58
N LYS A 655 15.77 13.75 13.46
CA LYS A 655 15.05 14.34 14.59
C LYS A 655 14.36 13.19 15.34
N VAL A 656 14.56 13.12 16.66
CA VAL A 656 13.97 12.09 17.50
C VAL A 656 12.80 12.72 18.23
N TRP A 657 11.63 12.09 18.13
CA TRP A 657 10.43 12.47 18.87
C TRP A 657 10.12 11.40 19.90
N VAL A 658 9.55 11.80 21.03
CA VAL A 658 9.02 10.91 22.06
C VAL A 658 7.55 11.20 22.28
N GLY A 659 6.79 10.19 22.69
CA GLY A 659 5.41 10.31 23.15
C GLY A 659 4.95 9.01 23.78
N THR A 660 3.73 9.03 24.32
CA THR A 660 3.09 7.88 24.95
C THR A 660 1.94 7.39 24.09
N VAL A 661 1.93 6.12 23.69
CA VAL A 661 0.84 5.49 22.93
C VAL A 661 0.31 4.34 23.76
N GLU A 662 -0.98 4.36 24.10
CA GLU A 662 -1.63 3.26 24.83
C GLU A 662 -0.92 2.85 26.15
N GLY A 663 -0.30 3.84 26.83
CA GLY A 663 0.48 3.65 28.06
C GLY A 663 1.95 3.23 27.86
N LEU A 664 2.39 3.03 26.62
CA LEU A 664 3.75 2.62 26.26
C LEU A 664 4.59 3.82 25.79
N PRO A 665 5.86 3.95 26.21
CA PRO A 665 6.76 4.98 25.71
C PRO A 665 7.28 4.63 24.31
N VAL A 666 7.11 5.56 23.36
CA VAL A 666 7.46 5.38 21.95
C VAL A 666 8.46 6.44 21.49
N TYR A 667 9.49 6.00 20.77
CA TYR A 667 10.45 6.84 20.06
C TYR A 667 10.14 6.82 18.56
N PHE A 668 9.86 7.99 17.97
CA PHE A 668 9.64 8.13 16.53
C PHE A 668 10.86 8.79 15.87
N ILE A 669 11.44 8.13 14.87
CA ILE A 669 12.63 8.61 14.15
C ILE A 669 12.22 9.30 12.85
N GLU A 670 12.56 10.58 12.72
CA GLU A 670 12.30 11.42 11.54
C GLU A 670 13.62 11.69 10.79
N PRO A 671 13.90 11.00 9.66
CA PRO A 671 15.14 11.18 8.93
C PRO A 671 15.20 12.53 8.21
N LEU A 672 16.23 13.32 8.48
CA LEU A 672 16.54 14.53 7.70
C LEU A 672 17.38 14.15 6.46
N HIS A 673 16.97 13.07 5.79
CA HIS A 673 17.61 12.52 4.60
C HIS A 673 16.91 13.06 3.33
N PRO A 674 17.63 13.51 2.28
CA PRO A 674 17.03 14.13 1.10
C PRO A 674 15.94 13.29 0.39
N ALA A 675 16.03 11.96 0.46
CA ALA A 675 15.03 11.06 -0.13
C ALA A 675 13.71 10.95 0.65
N LYS A 676 13.52 11.68 1.76
CA LYS A 676 12.24 11.79 2.50
C LYS A 676 11.57 10.43 2.80
N PHE A 677 12.33 9.48 3.36
CA PHE A 677 11.91 8.07 3.44
C PHE A 677 10.54 7.83 4.10
N PHE A 678 10.15 8.63 5.10
CA PHE A 678 8.86 8.46 5.80
C PHE A 678 7.92 9.66 5.61
N TRP A 679 8.11 10.42 4.53
CA TRP A 679 7.22 11.51 4.13
C TRP A 679 6.73 11.23 2.70
N ARG A 680 5.81 10.26 2.59
CA ARG A 680 5.34 9.66 1.32
C ARG A 680 3.82 9.41 1.29
N GLY A 681 3.09 9.72 2.36
CA GLY A 681 1.66 9.43 2.53
C GLY A 681 1.34 7.96 2.84
N GLN A 682 2.33 7.06 2.87
CA GLN A 682 2.11 5.61 2.99
C GLN A 682 3.18 4.84 3.77
N PHE A 683 2.72 3.84 4.54
CA PHE A 683 3.57 2.99 5.38
C PHE A 683 4.49 2.08 4.54
N TYR A 684 3.95 1.39 3.53
CA TYR A 684 4.65 0.41 2.68
C TYR A 684 4.29 0.58 1.20
N GLY A 685 5.07 -0.06 0.32
CA GLY A 685 4.77 -0.17 -1.12
C GLY A 685 5.65 0.69 -2.01
N GLU A 686 6.54 1.49 -1.43
CA GLU A 686 7.46 2.34 -2.19
C GLU A 686 8.54 1.49 -2.87
N HIS A 687 8.96 1.89 -4.07
CA HIS A 687 10.03 1.18 -4.81
C HIS A 687 11.37 1.17 -4.06
N ASP A 688 11.60 2.11 -3.14
CA ASP A 688 12.78 2.18 -2.27
C ASP A 688 12.56 1.62 -0.85
N ASP A 689 11.50 0.83 -0.61
CA ASP A 689 11.17 0.20 0.69
C ASP A 689 12.39 -0.47 1.37
N PHE A 690 13.25 -1.18 0.62
CA PHE A 690 14.48 -1.76 1.17
C PHE A 690 15.42 -0.72 1.77
N LYS A 691 15.55 0.46 1.14
CA LYS A 691 16.35 1.59 1.64
C LYS A 691 15.67 2.29 2.80
N ARG A 692 14.35 2.55 2.71
CA ARG A 692 13.54 3.16 3.79
C ARG A 692 13.77 2.41 5.11
N PHE A 693 13.58 1.08 5.09
CA PHE A 693 13.58 0.27 6.30
C PHE A 693 14.98 -0.17 6.79
N SER A 694 15.97 -0.34 5.88
CA SER A 694 17.36 -0.53 6.30
C SER A 694 17.99 0.74 6.88
N TYR A 695 17.63 1.93 6.37
CA TYR A 695 17.98 3.22 7.00
C TYR A 695 17.40 3.30 8.41
N PHE A 696 16.10 3.03 8.57
CA PHE A 696 15.44 3.07 9.88
C PHE A 696 16.07 2.07 10.87
N SER A 697 16.30 0.83 10.45
CA SER A 697 16.98 -0.19 11.27
C SER A 697 18.36 0.26 11.75
N ARG A 698 19.10 1.01 10.91
CA ARG A 698 20.39 1.58 11.28
C ARG A 698 20.22 2.73 12.27
N ALA A 699 19.33 3.68 12.01
CA ALA A 699 19.09 4.85 12.85
C ALA A 699 18.53 4.47 14.24
N ALA A 700 17.69 3.43 14.33
CA ALA A 700 17.19 2.90 15.59
C ALA A 700 18.32 2.37 16.49
N LEU A 701 19.32 1.68 15.93
CA LEU A 701 20.47 1.23 16.70
C LEU A 701 21.46 2.36 17.06
N GLU A 702 21.62 3.39 16.21
CA GLU A 702 22.38 4.59 16.61
C GLU A 702 21.67 5.32 17.75
N LEU A 703 20.33 5.40 17.77
CA LEU A 703 19.55 5.98 18.88
C LEU A 703 19.84 5.26 20.20
N LEU A 704 19.81 3.92 20.22
CA LEU A 704 20.09 3.15 21.42
C LEU A 704 21.53 3.35 21.92
N LEU A 705 22.49 3.39 21.00
CA LEU A 705 23.90 3.61 21.32
C LEU A 705 24.15 5.03 21.87
N GLN A 706 23.66 6.07 21.19
CA GLN A 706 23.91 7.47 21.53
C GLN A 706 23.13 7.92 22.78
N ALA A 707 21.95 7.35 23.03
CA ALA A 707 21.22 7.52 24.29
C ALA A 707 21.79 6.66 25.46
N GLY A 708 22.85 5.88 25.23
CA GLY A 708 23.49 5.04 26.25
C GLY A 708 22.61 3.91 26.81
N LYS A 709 21.51 3.57 26.13
CA LYS A 709 20.56 2.53 26.56
C LYS A 709 21.24 1.16 26.57
N LYS A 710 20.91 0.32 27.56
CA LYS A 710 21.49 -1.03 27.73
C LYS A 710 20.39 -2.09 27.92
N PRO A 711 19.52 -2.29 26.92
CA PRO A 711 18.45 -3.27 27.01
C PRO A 711 18.98 -4.70 27.18
N ASP A 712 18.19 -5.54 27.86
CA ASP A 712 18.39 -6.99 27.92
C ASP A 712 17.90 -7.67 26.64
N ILE A 713 16.84 -7.14 26.02
CA ILE A 713 16.22 -7.63 24.78
C ILE A 713 16.05 -6.49 23.79
N ILE A 714 16.46 -6.72 22.54
CA ILE A 714 15.97 -5.95 21.39
C ILE A 714 15.14 -6.92 20.54
N HIS A 715 13.90 -6.57 20.26
CA HIS A 715 12.93 -7.39 19.53
C HIS A 715 12.57 -6.72 18.20
N CYS A 716 13.00 -7.31 17.08
CA CYS A 716 12.65 -6.85 15.74
C CYS A 716 11.52 -7.68 15.11
N HIS A 717 10.72 -7.03 14.26
CA HIS A 717 9.51 -7.58 13.63
C HIS A 717 9.57 -7.43 12.09
N ASP A 718 9.38 -8.55 11.39
CA ASP A 718 9.40 -8.70 9.92
C ASP A 718 10.63 -8.11 9.19
N TRP A 719 10.65 -8.30 7.87
CA TRP A 719 11.80 -8.04 7.01
C TRP A 719 12.31 -6.58 7.10
N GLN A 720 11.41 -5.63 7.37
CA GLN A 720 11.69 -4.21 7.53
C GLN A 720 12.73 -3.96 8.63
N THR A 721 12.66 -4.71 9.73
CA THR A 721 13.58 -4.54 10.87
C THR A 721 14.52 -5.73 11.06
N ALA A 722 14.46 -6.72 10.16
CA ALA A 722 15.36 -7.87 10.14
C ALA A 722 16.85 -7.49 10.05
N PHE A 723 17.17 -6.32 9.45
CA PHE A 723 18.53 -5.76 9.41
C PHE A 723 19.14 -5.48 10.79
N VAL A 724 18.31 -5.26 11.82
CA VAL A 724 18.77 -5.01 13.21
C VAL A 724 19.68 -6.14 13.71
N ALA A 725 19.40 -7.40 13.35
CA ALA A 725 20.16 -8.55 13.85
C ALA A 725 21.62 -8.60 13.36
N PRO A 726 21.94 -8.56 12.05
CA PRO A 726 23.32 -8.45 11.59
C PRO A 726 23.96 -7.11 11.99
N LEU A 727 23.26 -5.97 11.86
CA LEU A 727 23.78 -4.66 12.27
C LEU A 727 24.27 -4.67 13.72
N TYR A 728 23.47 -5.22 14.63
CA TYR A 728 23.79 -5.28 16.05
C TYR A 728 25.12 -6.00 16.32
N TRP A 729 25.32 -7.20 15.76
CA TRP A 729 26.54 -7.98 16.00
C TRP A 729 27.77 -7.42 15.28
N ASP A 730 27.62 -7.02 14.02
CA ASP A 730 28.75 -6.59 13.19
C ASP A 730 29.23 -5.18 13.55
N LEU A 731 28.31 -4.26 13.94
CA LEU A 731 28.62 -2.83 14.10
C LEU A 731 28.40 -2.26 15.51
N TYR A 732 27.47 -2.77 16.33
CA TYR A 732 27.06 -2.10 17.58
C TYR A 732 27.56 -2.76 18.86
N ALA A 733 27.56 -4.09 18.92
CA ALA A 733 28.18 -4.81 20.03
C ALA A 733 29.68 -4.49 20.20
N PRO A 734 30.48 -4.32 19.12
CA PRO A 734 31.86 -3.82 19.22
C PRO A 734 31.97 -2.36 19.71
N LYS A 735 30.95 -1.51 19.46
CA LYS A 735 30.88 -0.12 19.94
C LYS A 735 30.41 0.02 21.40
N GLY A 736 30.05 -1.09 22.07
CA GLY A 736 29.63 -1.11 23.48
C GLY A 736 28.14 -1.30 23.74
N LEU A 737 27.28 -1.29 22.71
CA LEU A 737 25.88 -1.69 22.81
C LEU A 737 25.80 -3.23 22.71
N ASN A 738 26.27 -3.93 23.75
CA ASN A 738 26.47 -5.40 23.75
C ASN A 738 25.69 -6.18 24.83
N SER A 739 24.85 -5.49 25.61
CA SER A 739 23.99 -6.10 26.63
C SER A 739 22.95 -7.05 26.01
N ALA A 740 22.21 -6.55 25.03
CA ALA A 740 20.99 -7.15 24.52
C ALA A 740 21.18 -8.54 23.91
N ARG A 741 20.14 -9.36 24.03
CA ARG A 741 19.89 -10.48 23.13
C ARG A 741 18.90 -10.05 22.06
N ILE A 742 19.09 -10.53 20.83
CA ILE A 742 18.21 -10.21 19.71
C ILE A 742 17.10 -11.26 19.61
N CYS A 743 15.86 -10.81 19.64
CA CYS A 743 14.68 -11.59 19.27
C CYS A 743 14.15 -11.10 17.93
N PHE A 744 13.79 -12.02 17.04
CA PHE A 744 13.16 -11.69 15.76
C PHE A 744 11.85 -12.46 15.60
N THR A 745 10.75 -11.76 15.33
CA THR A 745 9.47 -12.38 14.94
C THR A 745 9.22 -12.14 13.47
N CYS A 746 8.97 -13.22 12.73
CA CYS A 746 8.38 -13.11 11.40
C CYS A 746 6.88 -13.45 11.46
N HIS A 747 6.04 -12.49 11.11
CA HIS A 747 4.58 -12.59 11.09
C HIS A 747 4.06 -13.20 9.78
N ASN A 748 4.77 -13.02 8.65
CA ASN A 748 4.50 -13.74 7.41
C ASN A 748 5.79 -13.97 6.58
N PHE A 749 6.25 -15.22 6.48
CA PHE A 749 7.43 -15.62 5.69
C PHE A 749 7.26 -15.50 4.16
N GLU A 750 6.12 -15.02 3.67
CA GLU A 750 5.97 -14.54 2.29
C GLU A 750 6.74 -13.23 2.05
N TYR A 751 6.81 -12.33 3.05
CA TYR A 751 7.45 -11.02 2.92
C TYR A 751 8.89 -11.08 3.44
N GLN A 752 9.83 -11.43 2.56
CA GLN A 752 11.23 -11.70 2.94
C GLN A 752 12.19 -10.52 2.74
N GLY A 753 11.77 -9.46 2.04
CA GLY A 753 12.58 -8.27 1.76
C GLY A 753 13.71 -8.49 0.76
N THR A 754 13.66 -9.53 -0.09
CA THR A 754 14.78 -9.97 -0.92
C THR A 754 15.15 -8.95 -2.01
N SER A 755 16.31 -8.31 -1.90
CA SER A 755 16.83 -7.31 -2.87
C SER A 755 18.24 -7.64 -3.37
N ASN A 756 18.76 -6.82 -4.29
CA ASN A 756 20.11 -6.94 -4.84
C ASN A 756 21.17 -6.78 -3.73
N ALA A 757 22.23 -7.60 -3.75
CA ALA A 757 23.22 -7.63 -2.67
C ALA A 757 23.91 -6.27 -2.38
N SER A 758 24.04 -5.41 -3.39
CA SER A 758 24.64 -4.07 -3.27
C SER A 758 23.90 -3.15 -2.29
N GLU A 759 22.57 -3.24 -2.19
CA GLU A 759 21.76 -2.35 -1.35
C GLU A 759 21.98 -2.58 0.15
N LEU A 760 22.47 -3.77 0.53
CA LEU A 760 22.82 -4.07 1.92
C LEU A 760 23.96 -3.15 2.43
N GLY A 761 24.85 -2.73 1.51
CA GLY A 761 25.94 -1.80 1.81
C GLY A 761 25.47 -0.40 2.21
N SER A 762 24.27 0.02 1.78
CA SER A 762 23.72 1.35 2.09
C SER A 762 23.58 1.57 3.60
N CYS A 763 23.13 0.56 4.35
CA CYS A 763 23.04 0.64 5.83
C CYS A 763 24.38 0.42 6.57
N GLY A 764 25.47 0.14 5.83
CA GLY A 764 26.82 -0.02 6.36
C GLY A 764 27.24 -1.46 6.69
N LEU A 765 26.51 -2.46 6.20
CA LEU A 765 26.83 -3.88 6.33
C LEU A 765 27.79 -4.34 5.21
N ASP A 766 28.72 -5.26 5.52
CA ASP A 766 29.68 -5.79 4.54
C ASP A 766 29.02 -6.80 3.59
N VAL A 767 28.68 -6.33 2.39
CA VAL A 767 28.10 -7.11 1.30
C VAL A 767 28.92 -8.38 0.98
N SER A 768 30.26 -8.31 1.06
CA SER A 768 31.15 -9.43 0.70
C SER A 768 31.15 -10.55 1.75
N GLN A 769 30.97 -10.21 3.03
CA GLN A 769 30.88 -11.18 4.12
C GLN A 769 29.45 -11.75 4.26
N LEU A 770 28.43 -10.96 3.90
CA LEU A 770 27.03 -11.29 4.16
C LEU A 770 26.32 -11.90 2.95
N ASN A 771 26.68 -11.57 1.71
CA ASN A 771 26.17 -12.25 0.52
C ASN A 771 26.84 -13.62 0.31
N ARG A 772 26.58 -14.54 1.25
CA ARG A 772 27.08 -15.92 1.24
C ARG A 772 25.97 -16.93 1.57
N PRO A 773 26.06 -18.19 1.11
CA PRO A 773 25.04 -19.21 1.38
C PRO A 773 24.80 -19.44 2.87
N ASP A 774 25.86 -19.37 3.67
CA ASP A 774 25.84 -19.53 5.13
C ASP A 774 25.53 -18.23 5.91
N ARG A 775 25.11 -17.16 5.21
CA ARG A 775 24.73 -15.86 5.77
C ARG A 775 23.41 -15.36 5.15
N MET A 776 23.42 -14.24 4.45
CA MET A 776 22.22 -13.52 3.98
C MET A 776 21.89 -13.72 2.50
N GLN A 777 22.71 -14.42 1.71
CA GLN A 777 22.38 -14.70 0.30
C GLN A 777 21.04 -15.44 0.18
N ASP A 778 20.19 -15.05 -0.76
CA ASP A 778 18.91 -15.71 -0.97
C ASP A 778 19.08 -17.18 -1.43
N ASN A 779 18.18 -18.07 -1.00
CA ASN A 779 18.27 -19.50 -1.33
C ASN A 779 17.80 -19.83 -2.77
N SER A 780 17.17 -18.88 -3.45
CA SER A 780 16.62 -19.01 -4.81
C SER A 780 17.42 -18.18 -5.82
N ALA A 781 17.94 -17.02 -5.42
CA ALA A 781 18.65 -16.07 -6.28
C ALA A 781 20.03 -15.68 -5.68
N HIS A 782 21.10 -16.23 -6.24
CA HIS A 782 22.47 -16.13 -5.69
C HIS A 782 23.09 -14.72 -5.77
N ASP A 783 22.53 -13.84 -6.60
CA ASP A 783 22.86 -12.41 -6.73
C ASP A 783 22.16 -11.51 -5.69
N ARG A 784 21.15 -12.06 -4.99
CA ARG A 784 20.28 -11.33 -4.06
C ARG A 784 20.57 -11.69 -2.60
N VAL A 785 20.21 -10.77 -1.71
CA VAL A 785 20.24 -10.95 -0.25
C VAL A 785 18.83 -10.93 0.32
N ASN A 786 18.64 -11.67 1.40
CA ASN A 786 17.38 -11.94 2.06
C ASN A 786 17.47 -11.49 3.54
N PRO A 787 16.90 -10.31 3.88
CA PRO A 787 16.89 -9.78 5.25
C PRO A 787 16.35 -10.77 6.29
N VAL A 788 15.24 -11.46 6.00
CA VAL A 788 14.65 -12.45 6.93
C VAL A 788 15.58 -13.63 7.17
N LYS A 789 16.27 -14.15 6.15
CA LYS A 789 17.34 -15.15 6.32
C LYS A 789 18.43 -14.64 7.25
N GLY A 790 18.83 -13.38 7.09
CA GLY A 790 19.76 -12.69 7.99
C GLY A 790 19.27 -12.70 9.45
N ALA A 791 18.06 -12.24 9.72
CA ALA A 791 17.52 -12.25 11.08
C ALA A 791 17.38 -13.66 11.67
N VAL A 792 17.00 -14.66 10.88
CA VAL A 792 16.99 -16.08 11.30
C VAL A 792 18.40 -16.57 11.66
N VAL A 793 19.44 -16.19 10.91
CA VAL A 793 20.84 -16.56 11.20
C VAL A 793 21.36 -15.83 12.45
N PHE A 794 21.22 -14.51 12.52
CA PHE A 794 21.89 -13.65 13.51
C PHE A 794 21.15 -13.47 14.85
N SER A 795 19.83 -13.66 14.92
CA SER A 795 19.08 -13.47 16.17
C SER A 795 19.34 -14.59 17.19
N ASN A 796 19.24 -14.31 18.50
CA ASN A 796 19.35 -15.34 19.53
C ASN A 796 18.06 -16.15 19.69
N ILE A 797 16.92 -15.49 19.48
CA ILE A 797 15.57 -16.07 19.48
C ILE A 797 14.93 -15.75 18.13
N VAL A 798 14.22 -16.72 17.55
CA VAL A 798 13.41 -16.54 16.34
C VAL A 798 12.01 -17.06 16.65
N THR A 799 10.97 -16.25 16.44
CA THR A 799 9.58 -16.70 16.59
C THR A 799 8.75 -16.49 15.32
N THR A 800 7.63 -17.19 15.27
CA THR A 800 6.52 -16.85 14.40
C THR A 800 5.20 -17.05 15.14
N VAL A 801 4.10 -16.63 14.52
CA VAL A 801 2.87 -16.23 15.20
C VAL A 801 1.85 -17.36 15.43
N SER A 802 2.20 -18.62 15.16
CA SER A 802 1.46 -19.80 15.65
C SER A 802 2.28 -21.11 15.62
N PRO A 803 1.98 -22.09 16.49
CA PRO A 803 2.63 -23.41 16.49
C PRO A 803 2.48 -24.23 15.20
N THR A 804 1.32 -24.21 14.53
CA THR A 804 1.09 -24.91 13.27
C THR A 804 1.79 -24.19 12.11
N TYR A 805 1.74 -22.85 12.03
CA TYR A 805 2.47 -22.12 10.99
C TYR A 805 3.99 -22.34 11.11
N ALA A 806 4.53 -22.40 12.34
CA ALA A 806 5.93 -22.75 12.59
C ALA A 806 6.33 -24.16 12.11
N GLN A 807 5.36 -25.05 11.86
CA GLN A 807 5.57 -26.35 11.21
C GLN A 807 5.43 -26.24 9.69
N GLU A 808 4.39 -25.56 9.21
CA GLU A 808 4.16 -25.28 7.77
C GLU A 808 5.40 -24.64 7.12
N VAL A 809 5.99 -23.61 7.74
CA VAL A 809 7.18 -22.92 7.18
C VAL A 809 8.49 -23.72 7.29
N ARG A 810 8.44 -24.93 7.85
CA ARG A 810 9.56 -25.88 7.87
C ARG A 810 9.46 -26.97 6.81
N THR A 811 8.34 -27.06 6.08
CA THR A 811 8.23 -27.86 4.85
C THR A 811 8.78 -27.10 3.65
N ALA A 812 9.09 -27.80 2.56
CA ALA A 812 9.57 -27.17 1.33
C ALA A 812 8.51 -26.23 0.71
N GLU A 813 7.23 -26.62 0.79
CA GLU A 813 6.10 -25.89 0.21
C GLU A 813 5.77 -24.61 1.00
N GLY A 814 5.54 -24.73 2.30
CA GLY A 814 5.12 -23.61 3.16
C GLY A 814 6.27 -22.66 3.49
N GLY A 815 7.51 -23.16 3.55
CA GLY A 815 8.66 -22.38 3.99
C GLY A 815 9.28 -21.43 2.97
N ARG A 816 8.68 -21.24 1.79
CA ARG A 816 9.06 -20.23 0.77
C ARG A 816 10.59 -20.09 0.58
N GLY A 817 11.29 -21.21 0.40
CA GLY A 817 12.76 -21.26 0.25
C GLY A 817 13.60 -21.16 1.55
N LEU A 818 13.06 -20.66 2.67
CA LEU A 818 13.76 -20.50 3.96
C LEU A 818 13.73 -21.75 4.85
N HIS A 819 12.90 -22.76 4.54
CA HIS A 819 12.75 -23.99 5.32
C HIS A 819 14.07 -24.68 5.69
N SER A 820 15.08 -24.66 4.80
CA SER A 820 16.41 -25.22 5.05
C SER A 820 17.17 -24.46 6.14
N THR A 821 17.03 -23.13 6.16
CA THR A 821 17.65 -22.23 7.14
C THR A 821 16.92 -22.33 8.48
N LEU A 822 15.59 -22.39 8.47
CA LEU A 822 14.75 -22.56 9.67
C LEU A 822 14.98 -23.92 10.34
N ASN A 823 15.08 -25.01 9.58
CA ASN A 823 15.40 -26.33 10.14
C ASN A 823 16.83 -26.37 10.72
N SER A 824 17.81 -25.75 10.06
CA SER A 824 19.18 -25.63 10.58
C SER A 824 19.24 -24.85 11.90
N HIS A 825 18.38 -23.85 12.08
CA HIS A 825 18.27 -23.02 13.28
C HIS A 825 17.15 -23.45 14.24
N SER A 826 16.57 -24.65 14.05
CA SER A 826 15.35 -25.10 14.74
C SER A 826 15.41 -25.08 16.28
N LYS A 827 16.60 -25.15 16.89
CA LYS A 827 16.80 -25.03 18.35
C LYS A 827 16.47 -23.65 18.94
N LYS A 828 16.36 -22.62 18.10
CA LYS A 828 15.98 -21.25 18.48
C LYS A 828 14.74 -20.73 17.74
N PHE A 829 14.05 -21.59 16.98
CA PHE A 829 12.85 -21.25 16.22
C PHE A 829 11.61 -21.90 16.82
N VAL A 830 10.59 -21.09 17.13
CA VAL A 830 9.36 -21.54 17.82
C VAL A 830 8.13 -20.77 17.33
N GLY A 831 6.98 -21.44 17.26
CA GLY A 831 5.69 -20.80 17.04
C GLY A 831 5.02 -20.49 18.37
N ILE A 832 4.62 -19.23 18.59
CA ILE A 832 3.80 -18.79 19.72
C ILE A 832 2.56 -18.16 19.13
N LEU A 833 1.37 -18.66 19.50
CA LEU A 833 0.09 -18.12 19.05
C LEU A 833 -0.08 -16.69 19.58
N ASN A 834 -0.50 -15.74 18.74
CA ASN A 834 -0.79 -14.38 19.20
C ASN A 834 -1.99 -14.36 20.16
N GLY A 835 -2.01 -13.36 21.05
CA GLY A 835 -3.24 -12.94 21.72
C GLY A 835 -3.94 -11.80 20.97
N ILE A 836 -5.04 -11.32 21.53
CA ILE A 836 -5.68 -10.04 21.20
C ILE A 836 -5.61 -9.10 22.41
N ASP A 837 -5.68 -7.79 22.17
CA ASP A 837 -5.89 -6.83 23.26
C ASP A 837 -7.33 -6.93 23.74
N THR A 838 -7.54 -7.67 24.83
CA THR A 838 -8.86 -7.90 25.43
C THR A 838 -9.42 -6.69 26.17
N ASP A 839 -8.65 -5.61 26.36
CA ASP A 839 -9.16 -4.36 26.91
C ASP A 839 -9.82 -3.53 25.78
N ALA A 840 -9.26 -3.59 24.56
CA ALA A 840 -9.78 -2.92 23.37
C ALA A 840 -10.90 -3.71 22.67
N TRP A 841 -10.87 -5.04 22.72
CA TRP A 841 -11.84 -5.94 22.09
C TRP A 841 -12.76 -6.60 23.13
N ASP A 842 -13.51 -5.79 23.89
CA ASP A 842 -14.47 -6.27 24.90
C ASP A 842 -15.91 -5.75 24.65
N PRO A 843 -16.87 -6.61 24.28
CA PRO A 843 -18.24 -6.18 24.01
C PRO A 843 -18.98 -5.57 25.22
N SER A 844 -18.44 -5.70 26.45
CA SER A 844 -19.03 -5.13 27.67
C SER A 844 -18.59 -3.68 27.95
N THR A 845 -17.51 -3.21 27.32
CA THR A 845 -16.99 -1.82 27.48
C THR A 845 -16.73 -1.11 26.15
N ASP A 846 -16.83 -1.80 25.01
CA ASP A 846 -16.64 -1.26 23.66
C ASP A 846 -17.61 -0.11 23.36
N THR A 847 -17.04 1.07 23.10
CA THR A 847 -17.76 2.33 22.84
C THR A 847 -18.22 2.48 21.38
N PHE A 848 -17.78 1.61 20.47
CA PHE A 848 -18.30 1.57 19.10
C PHE A 848 -19.61 0.78 18.98
N LEU A 849 -19.95 -0.03 19.99
CA LEU A 849 -21.22 -0.75 20.03
C LEU A 849 -22.36 0.19 20.44
N LYS A 850 -23.53 0.00 19.79
CA LYS A 850 -24.76 0.70 20.16
C LYS A 850 -25.26 0.25 21.54
N VAL A 851 -25.05 -1.02 21.88
CA VAL A 851 -25.48 -1.64 23.14
C VAL A 851 -24.39 -2.61 23.58
N GLN A 852 -23.80 -2.37 24.75
CA GLN A 852 -22.81 -3.28 25.34
C GLN A 852 -23.49 -4.58 25.78
N TYR A 853 -22.75 -5.69 25.78
CA TYR A 853 -23.24 -7.00 26.21
C TYR A 853 -22.10 -7.85 26.76
N SER A 854 -22.43 -8.93 27.47
CA SER A 854 -21.44 -9.80 28.11
C SER A 854 -21.71 -11.26 27.77
N VAL A 855 -20.95 -12.17 28.39
CA VAL A 855 -21.20 -13.60 28.22
C VAL A 855 -22.40 -14.11 29.03
N ASP A 856 -22.75 -13.40 30.10
CA ASP A 856 -23.86 -13.75 30.99
C ASP A 856 -25.14 -12.94 30.68
N ASP A 857 -25.05 -11.92 29.81
CA ASP A 857 -26.18 -11.28 29.12
C ASP A 857 -25.86 -11.04 27.63
N LEU A 858 -26.55 -11.78 26.76
CA LEU A 858 -26.41 -11.72 25.29
C LEU A 858 -27.43 -10.80 24.60
N GLN A 859 -28.33 -10.13 25.34
CA GLN A 859 -29.43 -9.33 24.75
C GLN A 859 -28.90 -8.23 23.80
N GLY A 860 -27.86 -7.50 24.22
CA GLY A 860 -27.23 -6.48 23.38
C GLY A 860 -26.62 -7.02 22.08
N LYS A 861 -26.29 -8.32 21.97
CA LYS A 861 -25.82 -8.91 20.70
C LYS A 861 -26.92 -8.87 19.63
N ALA A 862 -28.17 -9.22 20.01
CA ALA A 862 -29.32 -9.13 19.12
C ALA A 862 -29.65 -7.67 18.75
N GLU A 863 -29.46 -6.72 19.67
CA GLU A 863 -29.71 -5.30 19.42
C GLU A 863 -28.65 -4.63 18.54
N ASN A 864 -27.40 -5.09 18.58
CA ASN A 864 -26.37 -4.72 17.61
C ASN A 864 -26.64 -5.34 16.23
N LYS A 865 -27.13 -6.59 16.17
CA LYS A 865 -27.56 -7.23 14.91
C LYS A 865 -28.67 -6.43 14.22
N GLU A 866 -29.69 -6.01 14.97
CA GLU A 866 -30.75 -5.13 14.45
C GLU A 866 -30.24 -3.72 14.09
N ALA A 867 -29.33 -3.16 14.88
CA ALA A 867 -28.71 -1.87 14.57
C ALA A 867 -27.92 -1.88 13.26
N LEU A 868 -27.11 -2.92 13.04
CA LEU A 868 -26.33 -3.07 11.81
C LEU A 868 -27.25 -3.31 10.61
N ARG A 869 -28.31 -4.12 10.76
CA ARG A 869 -29.33 -4.31 9.71
C ARG A 869 -29.94 -2.97 9.29
N LYS A 870 -30.41 -2.18 10.26
CA LYS A 870 -30.97 -0.84 10.00
C LYS A 870 -29.96 0.10 9.37
N HIS A 871 -28.72 0.14 9.86
CA HIS A 871 -27.65 0.99 9.33
C HIS A 871 -27.31 0.66 7.87
N LEU A 872 -27.14 -0.63 7.56
CA LEU A 872 -26.80 -1.11 6.22
C LEU A 872 -28.02 -1.32 5.30
N LYS A 873 -29.25 -0.98 5.73
CA LYS A 873 -30.51 -1.21 5.00
C LYS A 873 -30.70 -2.68 4.60
N LEU A 874 -30.36 -3.62 5.46
CA LEU A 874 -30.71 -5.04 5.33
C LEU A 874 -32.14 -5.28 5.84
N SER A 875 -32.71 -6.44 5.50
CA SER A 875 -34.01 -6.87 6.02
C SER A 875 -33.92 -7.24 7.51
N SER A 876 -34.86 -6.70 8.29
CA SER A 876 -35.14 -7.11 9.68
C SER A 876 -36.43 -7.94 9.79
N ALA A 877 -37.03 -8.35 8.67
CA ALA A 877 -38.33 -9.03 8.66
C ALA A 877 -38.32 -10.40 9.35
N ASP A 878 -37.16 -11.07 9.40
CA ASP A 878 -36.92 -12.25 10.22
C ASP A 878 -35.78 -11.96 11.22
N ALA A 879 -36.14 -11.86 12.49
CA ALA A 879 -35.20 -11.67 13.60
C ALA A 879 -34.25 -12.88 13.76
N MET A 880 -34.70 -14.08 13.40
CA MET A 880 -33.94 -15.32 13.52
C MET A 880 -33.04 -15.61 12.31
N GLN A 881 -33.16 -14.88 11.19
CA GLN A 881 -32.30 -15.10 10.02
C GLN A 881 -30.80 -14.96 10.39
N PRO A 882 -29.92 -15.92 10.04
CA PRO A 882 -28.50 -15.86 10.39
C PRO A 882 -27.75 -14.79 9.59
N LEU A 883 -26.81 -14.11 10.23
CA LEU A 883 -25.93 -13.10 9.66
C LEU A 883 -24.47 -13.57 9.69
N VAL A 884 -23.90 -13.74 8.51
CA VAL A 884 -22.49 -14.09 8.27
C VAL A 884 -21.67 -12.82 8.08
N GLY A 885 -20.66 -12.63 8.92
CA GLY A 885 -19.67 -11.56 8.81
C GLY A 885 -18.38 -12.02 8.13
N CYS A 886 -17.74 -11.11 7.41
CA CYS A 886 -16.36 -11.24 6.95
C CYS A 886 -15.66 -9.88 7.03
N ILE A 887 -14.53 -9.81 7.75
CA ILE A 887 -13.70 -8.60 7.82
C ILE A 887 -12.26 -9.01 7.47
N THR A 888 -11.74 -8.54 6.33
CA THR A 888 -10.39 -8.90 5.86
C THR A 888 -9.87 -7.97 4.77
N ARG A 889 -8.54 -7.90 4.60
CA ARG A 889 -7.94 -7.44 3.33
C ARG A 889 -8.27 -8.46 2.24
N LEU A 890 -8.69 -8.01 1.06
CA LEU A 890 -9.05 -8.87 -0.07
C LEU A 890 -7.80 -9.19 -0.91
N VAL A 891 -7.04 -10.22 -0.48
CA VAL A 891 -5.79 -10.67 -1.14
C VAL A 891 -5.78 -12.20 -1.27
N PRO A 892 -5.03 -12.79 -2.23
CA PRO A 892 -5.08 -14.24 -2.51
C PRO A 892 -4.87 -15.14 -1.28
N GLN A 893 -4.01 -14.74 -0.34
CA GLN A 893 -3.82 -15.38 0.97
C GLN A 893 -5.15 -15.72 1.67
N LYS A 894 -6.14 -14.83 1.59
CA LYS A 894 -7.40 -14.87 2.35
C LYS A 894 -8.51 -15.66 1.65
N GLY A 895 -8.20 -16.33 0.53
CA GLY A 895 -9.16 -17.18 -0.18
C GLY A 895 -10.30 -16.38 -0.81
N VAL A 896 -9.99 -15.29 -1.52
CA VAL A 896 -11.00 -14.37 -2.08
C VAL A 896 -12.06 -15.05 -2.95
N HIS A 897 -11.72 -16.13 -3.66
CA HIS A 897 -12.68 -16.95 -4.40
C HIS A 897 -13.66 -17.71 -3.47
N LEU A 898 -13.18 -18.20 -2.31
CA LEU A 898 -14.02 -18.80 -1.27
C LEU A 898 -14.87 -17.74 -0.55
N ILE A 899 -14.37 -16.51 -0.35
CA ILE A 899 -15.17 -15.39 0.17
C ILE A 899 -16.30 -15.05 -0.82
N ARG A 900 -15.98 -14.93 -2.11
CA ARG A 900 -16.97 -14.72 -3.19
C ARG A 900 -18.02 -15.82 -3.18
N HIS A 901 -17.60 -17.09 -3.15
CA HIS A 901 -18.51 -18.24 -3.06
C HIS A 901 -19.41 -18.18 -1.82
N ALA A 902 -18.84 -17.86 -0.65
CA ALA A 902 -19.58 -17.78 0.60
C ALA A 902 -20.69 -16.71 0.60
N ILE A 903 -20.55 -15.62 -0.16
CA ILE A 903 -21.61 -14.61 -0.34
C ILE A 903 -22.85 -15.26 -0.98
N TYR A 904 -22.66 -15.99 -2.09
CA TYR A 904 -23.76 -16.66 -2.79
C TYR A 904 -24.31 -17.84 -1.98
N ARG A 905 -23.44 -18.69 -1.42
CA ARG A 905 -23.88 -19.84 -0.60
C ARG A 905 -24.66 -19.42 0.64
N THR A 906 -24.27 -18.31 1.28
CA THR A 906 -25.02 -17.74 2.42
C THR A 906 -26.44 -17.37 2.02
N LEU A 907 -26.63 -16.80 0.82
CA LEU A 907 -27.94 -16.45 0.30
C LEU A 907 -28.78 -17.68 -0.10
N GLU A 908 -28.17 -18.71 -0.70
CA GLU A 908 -28.83 -20.00 -0.97
C GLU A 908 -29.36 -20.67 0.30
N LEU A 909 -28.59 -20.59 1.40
CA LEU A 909 -28.97 -21.12 2.72
C LEU A 909 -29.95 -20.19 3.47
N GLY A 910 -30.45 -19.13 2.83
CA GLY A 910 -31.43 -18.19 3.38
C GLY A 910 -30.87 -17.18 4.38
N GLY A 911 -29.54 -17.07 4.53
CA GLY A 911 -28.88 -16.13 5.45
C GLY A 911 -28.67 -14.73 4.88
N GLN A 912 -27.97 -13.92 5.66
CA GLN A 912 -27.49 -12.59 5.30
C GLN A 912 -25.95 -12.54 5.32
N PHE A 913 -25.33 -11.73 4.47
CA PHE A 913 -23.89 -11.60 4.39
C PHE A 913 -23.43 -10.13 4.44
N VAL A 914 -22.43 -9.84 5.28
CA VAL A 914 -21.75 -8.54 5.33
C VAL A 914 -20.25 -8.70 5.19
N LEU A 915 -19.68 -8.10 4.15
CA LEU A 915 -18.23 -7.96 3.94
C LEU A 915 -17.76 -6.55 4.31
N LEU A 916 -16.66 -6.45 5.04
CA LEU A 916 -15.89 -5.21 5.21
C LEU A 916 -14.43 -5.48 4.81
N GLY A 917 -13.95 -4.79 3.77
CA GLY A 917 -12.59 -4.97 3.29
C GLY A 917 -12.34 -4.51 1.87
N SER A 918 -11.15 -3.96 1.62
CA SER A 918 -10.67 -3.56 0.29
C SER A 918 -9.49 -4.43 -0.18
N SER A 919 -9.18 -4.36 -1.47
CA SER A 919 -8.00 -4.99 -2.07
C SER A 919 -6.95 -3.96 -2.51
N PRO A 920 -5.66 -4.17 -2.22
CA PRO A 920 -4.57 -3.45 -2.89
C PRO A 920 -4.30 -3.98 -4.31
N VAL A 921 -5.02 -5.01 -4.78
CA VAL A 921 -4.83 -5.65 -6.08
C VAL A 921 -5.96 -5.20 -7.03
N PRO A 922 -5.70 -4.34 -8.05
CA PRO A 922 -6.78 -3.66 -8.78
C PRO A 922 -7.74 -4.54 -9.59
N HIS A 923 -7.45 -5.83 -9.81
CA HIS A 923 -8.42 -6.75 -10.43
C HIS A 923 -9.36 -7.41 -9.39
N ILE A 924 -8.85 -7.72 -8.19
CA ILE A 924 -9.67 -8.24 -7.08
C ILE A 924 -10.58 -7.12 -6.55
N GLN A 925 -10.08 -5.89 -6.47
CA GLN A 925 -10.90 -4.73 -6.09
C GLN A 925 -12.12 -4.59 -7.01
N ARG A 926 -11.91 -4.60 -8.33
CA ARG A 926 -12.99 -4.52 -9.34
C ARG A 926 -13.96 -5.69 -9.28
N GLU A 927 -13.48 -6.92 -9.16
CA GLU A 927 -14.36 -8.10 -9.00
C GLU A 927 -15.33 -7.94 -7.81
N PHE A 928 -14.84 -7.40 -6.68
CA PHE A 928 -15.68 -7.17 -5.52
C PHE A 928 -16.55 -5.91 -5.65
N GLU A 929 -16.12 -4.89 -6.38
CA GLU A 929 -16.94 -3.72 -6.74
C GLU A 929 -18.13 -4.10 -7.62
N ASP A 930 -17.93 -4.97 -8.62
CA ASP A 930 -19.01 -5.51 -9.46
C ASP A 930 -20.04 -6.30 -8.62
N ILE A 931 -19.57 -7.12 -7.68
CA ILE A 931 -20.44 -7.85 -6.72
C ILE A 931 -21.16 -6.87 -5.77
N ALA A 932 -20.50 -5.81 -5.30
CA ALA A 932 -21.09 -4.80 -4.44
C ALA A 932 -22.19 -4.01 -5.16
N ASN A 933 -21.97 -3.68 -6.43
CA ASN A 933 -22.96 -3.03 -7.30
C ASN A 933 -24.17 -3.95 -7.55
N HIS A 934 -23.93 -5.23 -7.86
CA HIS A 934 -24.99 -6.23 -8.04
C HIS A 934 -25.89 -6.37 -6.79
N PHE A 935 -25.31 -6.30 -5.59
CA PHE A 935 -26.05 -6.40 -4.33
C PHE A 935 -26.44 -5.07 -3.67
N GLN A 936 -26.22 -3.90 -4.31
CA GLN A 936 -26.31 -2.58 -3.68
C GLN A 936 -27.63 -2.32 -2.92
N ASN A 937 -28.77 -2.76 -3.46
CA ASN A 937 -30.10 -2.61 -2.86
C ASN A 937 -30.71 -3.94 -2.37
N HIS A 938 -29.96 -5.04 -2.40
CA HIS A 938 -30.46 -6.38 -2.07
C HIS A 938 -30.81 -6.51 -0.57
N PRO A 939 -31.90 -7.16 -0.15
CA PRO A 939 -32.29 -7.21 1.27
C PRO A 939 -31.31 -7.93 2.20
N ASN A 940 -30.47 -8.84 1.69
CA ASN A 940 -29.69 -9.76 2.53
C ASN A 940 -28.16 -9.66 2.38
N VAL A 941 -27.62 -8.84 1.47
CA VAL A 941 -26.17 -8.83 1.17
C VAL A 941 -25.62 -7.41 1.06
N ARG A 942 -24.52 -7.09 1.76
CA ARG A 942 -23.80 -5.80 1.67
C ARG A 942 -22.29 -6.01 1.65
N LEU A 943 -21.61 -5.29 0.76
CA LEU A 943 -20.16 -5.24 0.67
C LEU A 943 -19.70 -3.79 0.91
N ILE A 944 -18.79 -3.60 1.86
CA ILE A 944 -18.23 -2.30 2.24
C ILE A 944 -16.74 -2.32 1.93
N LEU A 945 -16.36 -1.79 0.77
CA LEU A 945 -15.04 -1.99 0.17
C LEU A 945 -13.99 -0.95 0.60
N LYS A 946 -13.91 -0.74 1.92
CA LYS A 946 -12.97 0.19 2.58
C LYS A 946 -12.46 -0.40 3.90
N TYR A 947 -11.50 0.29 4.53
CA TYR A 947 -11.24 0.13 5.96
C TYR A 947 -12.20 1.03 6.76
N ASP A 948 -12.72 0.51 7.88
CA ASP A 948 -13.60 1.24 8.81
C ASP A 948 -13.53 0.55 10.18
N GLU A 949 -12.97 1.23 11.19
CA GLU A 949 -12.75 0.62 12.50
C GLU A 949 -14.08 0.42 13.25
N ALA A 950 -14.90 1.47 13.41
CA ALA A 950 -16.17 1.43 14.13
C ALA A 950 -17.17 0.41 13.53
N LEU A 951 -17.23 0.32 12.19
CA LEU A 951 -18.05 -0.67 11.51
C LEU A 951 -17.54 -2.10 11.73
N SER A 952 -16.22 -2.30 11.90
CA SER A 952 -15.65 -3.62 12.18
C SER A 952 -16.12 -4.16 13.54
N HIS A 953 -16.07 -3.34 14.59
CA HIS A 953 -16.62 -3.66 15.92
C HIS A 953 -18.13 -4.00 15.83
N SER A 954 -18.89 -3.18 15.11
CA SER A 954 -20.32 -3.42 14.86
C SER A 954 -20.61 -4.75 14.14
N ILE A 955 -19.77 -5.16 13.18
CA ILE A 955 -19.92 -6.44 12.46
C ILE A 955 -19.57 -7.65 13.35
N TYR A 956 -18.53 -7.56 14.18
CA TYR A 956 -18.23 -8.64 15.15
C TYR A 956 -19.38 -8.83 16.14
N ALA A 957 -19.96 -7.74 16.64
CA ALA A 957 -21.12 -7.80 17.52
C ALA A 957 -22.38 -8.35 16.83
N ALA A 958 -22.71 -7.83 15.64
CA ALA A 958 -23.92 -8.20 14.92
C ALA A 958 -23.93 -9.63 14.33
N SER A 959 -22.78 -10.14 13.90
CA SER A 959 -22.70 -11.43 13.21
C SER A 959 -22.93 -12.61 14.16
N ASP A 960 -23.67 -13.61 13.69
CA ASP A 960 -23.79 -14.91 14.36
C ASP A 960 -22.62 -15.82 13.96
N MET A 961 -22.18 -15.73 12.70
CA MET A 961 -21.12 -16.54 12.10
C MET A 961 -20.06 -15.65 11.48
N PHE A 962 -18.79 -16.07 11.50
CA PHE A 962 -17.70 -15.30 10.90
C PHE A 962 -16.80 -16.18 10.03
N ILE A 963 -16.61 -15.85 8.75
CA ILE A 963 -15.80 -16.69 7.84
C ILE A 963 -14.32 -16.28 7.80
N ILE A 964 -13.42 -17.26 7.83
CA ILE A 964 -11.98 -17.09 7.60
C ILE A 964 -11.47 -18.21 6.65
N PRO A 965 -11.78 -18.16 5.35
CA PRO A 965 -11.48 -19.23 4.40
C PRO A 965 -10.05 -19.13 3.82
N SER A 966 -9.06 -18.75 4.63
CA SER A 966 -7.70 -18.44 4.17
C SER A 966 -6.98 -19.63 3.53
N ILE A 967 -6.28 -19.36 2.43
CA ILE A 967 -5.39 -20.32 1.75
C ILE A 967 -4.17 -20.62 2.62
N PHE A 968 -3.66 -19.65 3.36
CA PHE A 968 -2.78 -19.87 4.52
C PHE A 968 -2.92 -18.70 5.50
N GLU A 969 -2.81 -18.97 6.80
CA GLU A 969 -3.02 -17.95 7.83
C GLU A 969 -1.97 -18.07 8.95
N PRO A 970 -0.92 -17.22 8.97
CA PRO A 970 0.16 -17.32 9.95
C PRO A 970 -0.33 -17.35 11.40
N CYS A 971 -1.34 -16.53 11.71
CA CYS A 971 -2.10 -16.60 12.96
C CYS A 971 -3.59 -16.40 12.73
N GLY A 972 -3.94 -15.22 12.18
CA GLY A 972 -5.30 -14.69 12.25
C GLY A 972 -5.59 -14.12 13.65
N LEU A 973 -6.19 -12.93 13.70
CA LEU A 973 -6.73 -12.34 14.94
C LEU A 973 -8.27 -12.24 14.87
N THR A 974 -8.83 -12.15 13.66
CA THR A 974 -10.25 -11.89 13.42
C THR A 974 -11.17 -13.01 13.93
N GLN A 975 -10.70 -14.26 13.93
CA GLN A 975 -11.41 -15.39 14.53
C GLN A 975 -11.45 -15.32 16.07
N MET A 976 -10.40 -14.80 16.71
CA MET A 976 -10.35 -14.61 18.16
C MET A 976 -11.28 -13.48 18.59
N ILE A 977 -11.25 -12.36 17.85
CA ILE A 977 -12.17 -11.24 18.04
C ILE A 977 -13.63 -11.68 17.81
N ALA A 978 -13.91 -12.41 16.72
CA ALA A 978 -15.25 -12.96 16.47
C ALA A 978 -15.74 -13.82 17.65
N MET A 979 -14.92 -14.75 18.15
CA MET A 979 -15.26 -15.58 19.32
C MET A 979 -15.48 -14.75 20.59
N ARG A 980 -14.64 -13.73 20.85
CA ARG A 980 -14.79 -12.81 21.98
C ARG A 980 -16.10 -12.02 21.93
N PHE A 981 -16.58 -11.69 20.73
CA PHE A 981 -17.88 -11.06 20.47
C PHE A 981 -19.02 -12.08 20.27
N GLY A 982 -18.78 -13.37 20.50
CA GLY A 982 -19.80 -14.43 20.40
C GLY A 982 -20.27 -14.74 18.97
N SER A 983 -19.51 -14.34 17.96
CA SER A 983 -19.70 -14.77 16.56
C SER A 983 -18.90 -16.06 16.33
N VAL A 984 -19.53 -17.09 15.76
CA VAL A 984 -18.96 -18.44 15.66
C VAL A 984 -18.10 -18.56 14.39
N PRO A 985 -16.80 -18.89 14.51
CA PRO A 985 -15.90 -18.92 13.36
C PRO A 985 -16.13 -20.13 12.46
N ILE A 986 -16.01 -19.90 11.15
CA ILE A 986 -16.03 -20.89 10.08
C ILE A 986 -14.70 -20.75 9.32
N ALA A 987 -13.73 -21.61 9.60
CA ALA A 987 -12.33 -21.40 9.23
C ALA A 987 -11.69 -22.60 8.50
N ARG A 988 -10.71 -22.35 7.64
CA ARG A 988 -9.90 -23.44 7.06
C ARG A 988 -8.85 -23.91 8.08
N LYS A 989 -8.65 -25.23 8.26
CA LYS A 989 -7.58 -25.80 9.09
C LYS A 989 -6.20 -25.53 8.43
N THR A 990 -5.57 -24.40 8.78
CA THR A 990 -4.20 -24.00 8.37
C THR A 990 -3.63 -22.98 9.35
N GLY A 991 -2.31 -23.00 9.55
CA GLY A 991 -1.59 -22.10 10.46
C GLY A 991 -2.31 -21.87 11.78
N GLY A 992 -2.42 -20.61 12.23
CA GLY A 992 -3.02 -20.31 13.53
C GLY A 992 -4.54 -20.51 13.59
N LEU A 993 -5.23 -20.67 12.46
CA LEU A 993 -6.64 -21.08 12.47
C LEU A 993 -6.78 -22.53 12.96
N ASN A 994 -5.82 -23.40 12.61
CA ASN A 994 -5.77 -24.77 13.14
C ASN A 994 -5.40 -24.82 14.64
N ASP A 995 -4.72 -23.80 15.15
CA ASP A 995 -4.35 -23.67 16.58
C ASP A 995 -5.41 -22.94 17.43
N SER A 996 -6.46 -22.39 16.82
CA SER A 996 -7.47 -21.56 17.52
C SER A 996 -8.93 -21.89 17.20
N VAL A 997 -9.24 -22.55 16.08
CA VAL A 997 -10.61 -22.94 15.70
C VAL A 997 -10.72 -24.46 15.61
N PHE A 998 -11.59 -25.01 16.44
CA PHE A 998 -11.78 -26.44 16.68
C PHE A 998 -13.22 -26.82 16.40
N ASP A 999 -13.40 -27.79 15.51
CA ASP A 999 -14.71 -28.16 14.98
C ASP A 999 -15.65 -28.74 16.05
N VAL A 1000 -16.92 -28.34 16.04
CA VAL A 1000 -17.95 -28.88 16.94
C VAL A 1000 -18.33 -30.34 16.66
N ASP A 1001 -18.22 -30.79 15.41
CA ASP A 1001 -18.60 -32.15 14.99
C ASP A 1001 -17.41 -33.14 14.96
N ASP A 1002 -16.19 -32.68 15.28
CA ASP A 1002 -14.98 -33.52 15.34
C ASP A 1002 -14.86 -34.20 16.71
N ASP A 1003 -15.34 -35.44 16.79
CA ASP A 1003 -15.38 -36.20 18.05
C ASP A 1003 -14.01 -36.60 18.62
N SER A 1004 -12.92 -36.37 17.89
CA SER A 1004 -11.56 -36.49 18.46
C SER A 1004 -11.21 -35.33 19.41
N ILE A 1005 -11.91 -34.19 19.30
CA ILE A 1005 -11.65 -32.98 20.06
C ILE A 1005 -12.46 -33.00 21.38
N PRO A 1006 -11.83 -32.77 22.55
CA PRO A 1006 -12.55 -32.61 23.81
C PRO A 1006 -13.53 -31.43 23.77
N ILE A 1007 -14.76 -31.65 24.27
CA ILE A 1007 -15.89 -30.72 24.12
C ILE A 1007 -15.63 -29.29 24.61
N GLN A 1008 -14.74 -29.12 25.60
CA GLN A 1008 -14.37 -27.80 26.13
C GLN A 1008 -13.54 -26.94 25.15
N PHE A 1009 -12.90 -27.54 24.15
CA PHE A 1009 -12.12 -26.82 23.13
C PHE A 1009 -12.93 -26.55 21.85
N ARG A 1010 -13.97 -27.33 21.57
CA ARG A 1010 -14.82 -27.18 20.38
C ARG A 1010 -15.52 -25.82 20.37
N ASN A 1011 -15.22 -24.98 19.38
CA ASN A 1011 -15.59 -23.55 19.36
C ASN A 1011 -16.04 -23.01 17.98
N GLY A 1012 -16.00 -23.81 16.91
CA GLY A 1012 -16.43 -23.35 15.59
C GLY A 1012 -16.65 -24.47 14.58
N PHE A 1013 -16.64 -24.10 13.30
CA PHE A 1013 -16.74 -25.03 12.17
C PHE A 1013 -15.50 -24.93 11.31
N THR A 1014 -15.05 -26.06 10.78
CA THR A 1014 -13.81 -26.13 10.01
C THR A 1014 -13.94 -26.93 8.72
N PHE A 1015 -13.02 -26.67 7.80
CA PHE A 1015 -12.83 -27.44 6.59
C PHE A 1015 -11.33 -27.50 6.23
N VAL A 1016 -10.92 -28.45 5.40
CA VAL A 1016 -9.49 -28.70 5.10
C VAL A 1016 -9.13 -28.28 3.69
N THR A 1017 -9.87 -28.74 2.68
CA THR A 1017 -9.62 -28.43 1.28
C THR A 1017 -9.96 -26.97 0.97
N PRO A 1018 -9.11 -26.20 0.27
CA PRO A 1018 -9.41 -24.82 -0.12
C PRO A 1018 -10.34 -24.78 -1.35
N ASP A 1019 -11.50 -25.40 -1.26
CA ASP A 1019 -12.49 -25.51 -2.33
C ASP A 1019 -13.93 -25.23 -1.85
N GLU A 1020 -14.83 -25.01 -2.80
CA GLU A 1020 -16.24 -24.72 -2.55
C GLU A 1020 -16.93 -25.89 -1.80
N GLN A 1021 -16.55 -27.13 -2.07
CA GLN A 1021 -17.11 -28.31 -1.41
C GLN A 1021 -16.75 -28.36 0.08
N GLY A 1022 -15.49 -28.09 0.43
CA GLY A 1022 -15.02 -28.00 1.81
C GLY A 1022 -15.73 -26.86 2.55
N LEU A 1023 -15.80 -25.67 1.94
CA LEU A 1023 -16.48 -24.52 2.53
C LEU A 1023 -17.99 -24.76 2.71
N ASN A 1024 -18.67 -25.34 1.71
CA ASN A 1024 -20.08 -25.73 1.81
C ASN A 1024 -20.30 -26.70 2.97
N SER A 1025 -19.43 -27.70 3.14
CA SER A 1025 -19.55 -28.66 4.24
C SER A 1025 -19.45 -28.00 5.63
N ALA A 1026 -18.71 -26.90 5.79
CA ALA A 1026 -18.67 -26.14 7.05
C ALA A 1026 -19.86 -25.19 7.22
N LEU A 1027 -20.23 -24.44 6.16
CA LEU A 1027 -21.39 -23.53 6.16
C LEU A 1027 -22.69 -24.28 6.42
N ASP A 1028 -22.95 -25.36 5.70
CA ASP A 1028 -24.17 -26.16 5.82
C ASP A 1028 -24.34 -26.68 7.26
N ARG A 1029 -23.26 -27.14 7.92
CA ARG A 1029 -23.29 -27.59 9.33
C ARG A 1029 -23.58 -26.45 10.29
N ALA A 1030 -22.95 -25.29 10.11
CA ALA A 1030 -23.19 -24.10 10.92
C ALA A 1030 -24.66 -23.63 10.83
N PHE A 1031 -25.20 -23.53 9.62
CA PHE A 1031 -26.60 -23.18 9.38
C PHE A 1031 -27.57 -24.22 9.94
N ASN A 1032 -27.26 -25.52 9.83
CA ASN A 1032 -28.06 -26.58 10.43
C ASN A 1032 -28.09 -26.49 11.96
N LEU A 1033 -26.95 -26.25 12.64
CA LEU A 1033 -26.93 -26.13 14.11
C LEU A 1033 -27.71 -24.90 14.58
N TYR A 1034 -27.43 -23.74 13.97
CA TYR A 1034 -28.09 -22.47 14.27
C TYR A 1034 -29.62 -22.56 14.12
N THR A 1035 -30.11 -23.09 13.00
CA THR A 1035 -31.57 -23.14 12.71
C THR A 1035 -32.31 -24.22 13.49
N LYS A 1036 -31.69 -25.38 13.76
CA LYS A 1036 -32.37 -26.54 14.36
C LYS A 1036 -32.19 -26.65 15.87
N ASN A 1037 -31.18 -26.02 16.46
CA ASN A 1037 -30.87 -26.16 17.87
C ASN A 1037 -30.26 -24.88 18.48
N ASN A 1038 -31.11 -23.85 18.61
CA ASN A 1038 -30.74 -22.58 19.23
C ASN A 1038 -30.17 -22.73 20.67
N GLN A 1039 -30.59 -23.73 21.44
CA GLN A 1039 -30.06 -23.93 22.80
C GLN A 1039 -28.57 -24.35 22.76
N THR A 1040 -28.20 -25.30 21.90
CA THR A 1040 -26.79 -25.66 21.72
C THR A 1040 -26.00 -24.54 21.01
N TRP A 1041 -26.64 -23.76 20.14
CA TRP A 1041 -26.02 -22.55 19.56
C TRP A 1041 -25.66 -21.52 20.63
N GLN A 1042 -26.59 -21.15 21.51
CA GLN A 1042 -26.33 -20.21 22.62
C GLN A 1042 -25.23 -20.73 23.56
N GLN A 1043 -25.19 -22.04 23.83
CA GLN A 1043 -24.10 -22.66 24.61
C GLN A 1043 -22.74 -22.62 23.89
N LEU A 1044 -22.71 -22.63 22.55
CA LEU A 1044 -21.49 -22.45 21.75
C LEU A 1044 -21.03 -20.98 21.79
N VAL A 1045 -21.94 -20.04 21.57
CA VAL A 1045 -21.70 -18.58 21.69
C VAL A 1045 -21.14 -18.24 23.07
N GLN A 1046 -21.77 -18.70 24.15
CA GLN A 1046 -21.29 -18.47 25.51
C GLN A 1046 -19.92 -19.12 25.76
N ARG A 1047 -19.65 -20.32 25.22
CA ARG A 1047 -18.33 -20.96 25.37
C ARG A 1047 -17.24 -20.12 24.71
N ASN A 1048 -17.48 -19.66 23.48
CA ASN A 1048 -16.54 -18.86 22.70
C ASN A 1048 -16.15 -17.56 23.42
N MET A 1049 -17.12 -16.88 24.03
CA MET A 1049 -16.87 -15.65 24.81
C MET A 1049 -16.12 -15.89 26.14
N LYS A 1050 -16.09 -17.12 26.67
CA LYS A 1050 -15.28 -17.51 27.85
C LYS A 1050 -13.88 -18.04 27.50
N ILE A 1051 -13.49 -18.08 26.21
CA ILE A 1051 -12.12 -18.46 25.84
C ILE A 1051 -11.19 -17.28 26.10
N ASP A 1052 -10.12 -17.53 26.87
CA ASP A 1052 -9.03 -16.57 27.07
C ASP A 1052 -8.14 -16.52 25.81
N PHE A 1053 -8.32 -15.46 25.02
CA PHE A 1053 -7.44 -15.08 23.92
C PHE A 1053 -6.55 -13.88 24.28
N SER A 1054 -6.40 -13.53 25.56
CA SER A 1054 -5.55 -12.42 25.98
C SER A 1054 -4.07 -12.69 25.72
N TRP A 1055 -3.27 -11.62 25.70
CA TRP A 1055 -1.82 -11.72 25.59
C TRP A 1055 -1.13 -12.36 26.80
N ASP A 1056 -1.81 -12.61 27.91
CA ASP A 1056 -1.17 -13.04 29.17
C ASP A 1056 -0.45 -14.39 29.04
N SER A 1057 -1.07 -15.36 28.36
CA SER A 1057 -0.49 -16.68 28.09
C SER A 1057 0.73 -16.59 27.14
N SER A 1058 0.57 -15.89 26.01
CA SER A 1058 1.59 -15.79 24.97
C SER A 1058 2.78 -14.94 25.40
N ALA A 1059 2.55 -13.81 26.08
CA ALA A 1059 3.62 -12.96 26.62
C ALA A 1059 4.45 -13.71 27.67
N SER A 1060 3.83 -14.59 28.47
CA SER A 1060 4.56 -15.44 29.42
C SER A 1060 5.53 -16.41 28.73
N GLN A 1061 5.18 -16.91 27.54
CA GLN A 1061 6.10 -17.73 26.71
C GLN A 1061 7.25 -16.89 26.12
N TYR A 1062 6.97 -15.66 25.68
CA TYR A 1062 8.01 -14.72 25.23
C TYR A 1062 9.00 -14.38 26.35
N ILE A 1063 8.52 -14.08 27.56
CA ILE A 1063 9.36 -13.84 28.76
C ILE A 1063 10.26 -15.04 29.04
N GLU A 1064 9.71 -16.26 29.03
CA GLU A 1064 10.48 -17.47 29.30
C GLU A 1064 11.65 -17.66 28.30
N LEU A 1065 11.45 -17.27 27.02
CA LEU A 1065 12.51 -17.25 26.00
C LEU A 1065 13.54 -16.15 26.25
N TYR A 1066 13.08 -14.94 26.60
CA TYR A 1066 13.93 -13.80 26.93
C TYR A 1066 14.86 -14.12 28.11
N GLU A 1067 14.31 -14.58 29.23
CA GLU A 1067 15.05 -14.98 30.42
C GLU A 1067 16.04 -16.11 30.12
N LYS A 1068 15.64 -17.17 29.41
CA LYS A 1068 16.54 -18.25 28.99
C LYS A 1068 17.70 -17.75 28.14
N SER A 1069 17.47 -16.77 27.28
CA SER A 1069 18.49 -16.18 26.39
C SER A 1069 19.46 -15.27 27.17
N VAL A 1070 18.92 -14.39 28.02
CA VAL A 1070 19.67 -13.47 28.87
C VAL A 1070 20.51 -14.23 29.91
N ALA A 1071 19.94 -15.26 30.56
CA ALA A 1071 20.65 -16.11 31.50
C ALA A 1071 21.84 -16.85 30.86
N ARG A 1072 21.69 -17.35 29.62
CA ARG A 1072 22.79 -17.97 28.86
C ARG A 1072 23.93 -17.00 28.59
N ALA A 1073 23.63 -15.75 28.22
CA ALA A 1073 24.66 -14.72 28.01
C ALA A 1073 25.32 -14.27 29.32
N ARG A 1074 24.53 -14.04 30.38
CA ARG A 1074 25.06 -13.71 31.72
C ARG A 1074 25.90 -14.85 32.31
N ALA A 1075 25.68 -16.10 31.91
CA ALA A 1075 26.54 -17.24 32.25
C ALA A 1075 27.81 -17.29 31.37
N ALA A 1076 27.70 -17.07 30.06
CA ALA A 1076 28.84 -17.07 29.14
C ALA A 1076 29.84 -15.94 29.44
N ASN A 1077 29.38 -14.78 29.94
CA ASN A 1077 30.23 -13.68 30.39
C ASN A 1077 30.87 -13.88 31.77
N ARG A 1078 30.63 -15.03 32.43
CA ARG A 1078 31.17 -15.40 33.76
C ARG A 1078 32.11 -16.62 33.71
N ALA A 1079 32.34 -17.19 32.54
CA ALA A 1079 33.12 -18.41 32.30
C ALA A 1079 34.38 -18.10 31.46
#